data_AF-A0A7S1UES2-F1
#
_entry.id   AF-A0A7S1UES2-F1
#
_cell.length_a   1.000
_cell.length_b   1.000
_cell.length_c   1.000
_cell.angle_alpha   90.00
_cell.angle_beta   90.00
_cell.angle_gamma   90.00
#
_symmetry.space_group_name_H-M   'P 1'
#
loop_
_entity.id
_entity.type
_entity.pdbx_description
1 polymer ?
#
loop_
_entity_poly.entity_id
_entity_poly.type
_entity_poly.pdbx_seq_one_letter_code
_entity_poly.pdbx_strand_id
1 'polypeptide(L)'
;EIGWGEGASRLPPAAAAAAAAAATTDGAEGARGALRRRARDRGSSPAVPPELRPLLPPAATEGAGESKMAKPENEPMVDKTPKKAATAFKASTWCPMCVYLNPLAWLLIFIDFFLWLLSTFVGGGIVKLCRVMTSPEWTVVDGEGGIKRISSAAVALHATPYEGCSTGFDCAMKAMNEYADQEAFGTRKFLGWYKQDGVKYPKKKFGATSWQTYAEVKERALAFGAGLLDLGLVPLPPEEGQPGGINFEETTDPHTLLIYEETCADWMTALLGAHSQSLAVATSYATLGVASVADAAQECNVKAIVCNMKDVAKILENSTAMPRLTHIVYTTNYVTEEDARNPPSGEGSITVVSMDQVIAVGRAKPVDAHAPGPDNMAVIMYTSGSTGKPKGVMIRQRNLCASVAALVNFVGNGILEPGGETYLAYLPAAHILELCAEFCMICFGARIGFADPKTISSNGAVRERPDGTLQTTPVFSYDANTTPPGAIQEFRPTFMAAVPKIWDIMKKGIENGLSSQPGIIKGLFNMAFSYKNWALNHGMETPLFNKILFHKKFKQLVGGRAKLFVTGGGPIAAEVQTFIRVAVGVPLIQGYALTETCCAGTVQYPTDPRNGVVGPPVSSIEMKLRDCVEAATDVEGAPNGTQPSVLDRDDRPYLSTDTRHYGEPVAGRGEVLIRGLSVSSGYLKQPEKTAEEFDSEGFFHTGDIAVFTPDGCLKIVDRLKNLIKLKGGEYIAIESMEKEYSKCIYVNAVDGGICCYGDGDMDRPVALMIANLPEIRNWAAKNGIEDASADALCSNPDVLAEVLSDLRKEGKAGGLGVNELLAAVHLITGEGSPDVAEVNSPW
;
A
#
# COMPACT_ATOMS: atom_id res chain seq x y z
N GLU A 1 38.53 -26.95 -31.46
CA GLU A 1 39.73 -26.24 -31.98
C GLU A 1 39.29 -24.79 -32.23
N ILE A 2 39.88 -23.70 -31.73
CA ILE A 2 41.16 -23.35 -31.05
C ILE A 2 40.84 -22.21 -30.04
N GLY A 3 41.50 -21.97 -28.89
CA GLY A 3 42.56 -22.73 -28.21
C GLY A 3 43.39 -21.92 -27.17
N TRP A 4 42.81 -21.64 -25.99
CA TRP A 4 43.45 -21.25 -24.70
C TRP A 4 44.09 -19.85 -24.49
N GLY A 5 43.99 -19.38 -23.24
CA GLY A 5 44.71 -18.23 -22.65
C GLY A 5 44.30 -17.98 -21.18
N GLU A 6 45.05 -18.50 -20.22
CA GLU A 6 44.72 -18.51 -18.77
C GLU A 6 45.09 -17.23 -17.99
N GLY A 7 44.57 -17.08 -16.75
CA GLY A 7 44.91 -15.93 -15.88
C GLY A 7 44.38 -15.94 -14.43
N ALA A 8 44.61 -17.02 -13.66
CA ALA A 8 44.64 -17.11 -12.18
C ALA A 8 43.73 -16.17 -11.32
N SER A 9 42.64 -16.64 -10.69
CA SER A 9 42.55 -17.47 -9.46
C SER A 9 43.10 -16.85 -8.16
N ARG A 10 42.24 -16.67 -7.14
CA ARG A 10 42.60 -16.72 -5.70
C ARG A 10 41.38 -16.88 -4.76
N LEU A 11 41.32 -18.04 -4.11
CA LEU A 11 40.59 -18.43 -2.89
C LEU A 11 41.57 -19.30 -2.06
N PRO A 12 41.30 -19.66 -0.80
CA PRO A 12 40.69 -18.94 0.32
C PRO A 12 41.79 -18.77 1.43
N PRO A 13 41.61 -18.96 2.77
CA PRO A 13 40.95 -20.09 3.46
C PRO A 13 40.08 -19.74 4.70
N ALA A 14 39.41 -20.76 5.25
CA ALA A 14 38.75 -20.73 6.55
C ALA A 14 39.48 -21.59 7.59
N ALA A 15 39.25 -21.28 8.88
CA ALA A 15 39.44 -22.10 10.09
C ALA A 15 40.83 -22.74 10.40
N ALA A 16 41.42 -22.35 11.54
CA ALA A 16 41.58 -23.21 12.73
C ALA A 16 42.70 -22.72 13.69
N ALA A 17 42.37 -22.47 14.96
CA ALA A 17 43.23 -22.67 16.14
C ALA A 17 42.39 -22.50 17.43
N ALA A 18 42.66 -23.30 18.46
CA ALA A 18 41.90 -23.31 19.71
C ALA A 18 42.82 -23.44 20.95
N ALA A 19 42.19 -23.24 22.12
CA ALA A 19 42.56 -23.75 23.45
C ALA A 19 43.50 -22.93 24.37
N ALA A 20 43.30 -23.22 25.68
CA ALA A 20 43.89 -22.66 26.91
C ALA A 20 43.40 -21.25 27.31
N ALA A 21 42.96 -20.99 28.56
CA ALA A 21 43.04 -21.81 29.78
C ALA A 21 41.77 -21.75 30.66
N ALA A 22 41.54 -22.80 31.45
CA ALA A 22 40.55 -22.86 32.52
C ALA A 22 41.18 -23.43 33.80
N ALA A 23 40.87 -22.83 34.95
CA ALA A 23 41.08 -23.32 36.33
C ALA A 23 40.38 -22.30 37.28
N THR A 24 39.24 -22.64 37.91
CA THR A 24 39.10 -23.17 39.31
C THR A 24 39.76 -22.27 40.37
N THR A 25 39.14 -21.84 41.47
CA THR A 25 38.21 -22.51 42.44
C THR A 25 37.25 -21.47 43.07
N ASP A 26 35.99 -21.69 43.49
CA ASP A 26 35.29 -22.78 44.24
C ASP A 26 35.14 -22.51 45.77
N GLY A 27 34.01 -22.93 46.38
CA GLY A 27 33.62 -22.79 47.80
C GLY A 27 32.62 -21.65 48.12
N ALA A 28 31.35 -21.87 48.47
CA ALA A 28 30.79 -22.46 49.72
C ALA A 28 30.95 -21.54 50.96
N GLU A 29 30.04 -21.37 51.92
CA GLU A 29 28.75 -21.98 52.34
C GLU A 29 27.97 -20.86 53.12
N GLY A 30 26.70 -20.92 53.53
CA GLY A 30 25.89 -22.02 54.06
C GLY A 30 24.59 -21.48 54.70
N ALA A 31 23.76 -22.39 55.26
CA ALA A 31 22.33 -22.15 55.51
C ALA A 31 21.93 -21.83 56.97
N ARG A 32 20.68 -21.33 57.14
CA ARG A 32 19.67 -21.57 58.23
C ARG A 32 18.68 -20.38 58.30
N GLY A 33 17.40 -20.55 58.62
CA GLY A 33 16.65 -21.76 58.96
C GLY A 33 15.13 -21.50 59.04
N ALA A 34 14.34 -22.55 59.24
CA ALA A 34 12.87 -22.49 59.27
C ALA A 34 12.30 -22.22 60.69
N LEU A 35 11.01 -21.82 60.80
CA LEU A 35 9.96 -22.52 61.57
C LEU A 35 8.62 -21.71 61.72
N ARG A 36 7.48 -22.39 61.48
CA ARG A 36 6.16 -22.26 62.19
C ARG A 36 5.35 -20.94 62.05
N ARG A 37 4.01 -20.87 62.23
CA ARG A 37 2.87 -21.83 62.35
C ARG A 37 1.53 -21.05 62.33
N ARG A 38 0.45 -21.63 61.75
CA ARG A 38 -1.00 -21.57 62.14
C ARG A 38 -1.66 -20.16 62.26
N ALA A 39 -2.98 -19.94 62.21
CA ALA A 39 -4.22 -20.73 62.02
C ALA A 39 -5.31 -19.76 61.44
N ARG A 40 -6.35 -20.20 60.71
CA ARG A 40 -7.75 -20.45 61.20
C ARG A 40 -8.27 -19.40 62.22
N ASP A 41 -9.49 -18.87 62.15
CA ASP A 41 -10.73 -19.31 61.46
C ASP A 41 -11.87 -18.24 61.59
N ARG A 42 -12.96 -18.37 60.80
CA ARG A 42 -14.31 -17.69 60.94
C ARG A 42 -14.40 -16.18 60.64
N GLY A 43 -15.51 -15.64 60.11
CA GLY A 43 -16.75 -16.27 59.59
C GLY A 43 -17.92 -15.29 59.33
N SER A 44 -18.99 -15.80 58.71
CA SER A 44 -20.38 -15.26 58.58
C SER A 44 -20.70 -14.00 57.73
N SER A 45 -21.46 -14.29 56.66
CA SER A 45 -22.41 -13.50 55.81
C SER A 45 -23.54 -12.75 56.60
N PRO A 46 -24.58 -12.11 55.98
CA PRO A 46 -24.92 -11.91 54.53
C PRO A 46 -25.54 -10.52 54.11
N ALA A 47 -25.88 -10.38 52.80
CA ALA A 47 -27.07 -9.68 52.22
C ALA A 47 -27.27 -8.14 52.42
N VAL A 48 -27.88 -7.29 51.55
CA VAL A 48 -28.38 -7.20 50.15
C VAL A 48 -29.04 -5.76 50.03
N PRO A 49 -29.37 -5.17 48.85
CA PRO A 49 -29.41 -3.69 48.65
C PRO A 49 -30.80 -3.02 48.87
N PRO A 50 -30.98 -1.72 48.53
CA PRO A 50 -31.65 -1.41 47.24
C PRO A 50 -31.21 -0.10 46.52
N GLU A 51 -31.89 0.18 45.41
CA GLU A 51 -31.69 1.27 44.43
C GLU A 51 -32.45 2.60 44.74
N LEU A 52 -32.38 3.53 43.78
CA LEU A 52 -33.40 4.54 43.34
C LEU A 52 -33.30 6.03 43.77
N ARG A 53 -32.86 6.83 42.78
CA ARG A 53 -33.53 8.05 42.24
C ARG A 53 -33.29 9.43 42.92
N PRO A 54 -33.56 10.58 42.20
CA PRO A 54 -32.60 11.69 42.12
C PRO A 54 -33.21 13.08 42.44
N LEU A 55 -32.45 14.17 42.20
CA LEU A 55 -32.83 15.38 41.41
C LEU A 55 -32.06 16.66 41.83
N LEU A 56 -31.56 17.37 40.79
CA LEU A 56 -31.44 18.84 40.61
C LEU A 56 -30.83 19.78 41.70
N PRO A 57 -29.89 20.68 41.32
CA PRO A 57 -29.51 21.84 42.13
C PRO A 57 -30.42 23.06 41.89
N PRO A 58 -30.66 23.92 42.90
CA PRO A 58 -31.36 25.21 42.74
C PRO A 58 -30.42 26.36 42.34
N ALA A 59 -31.03 27.46 41.89
CA ALA A 59 -30.35 28.62 41.28
C ALA A 59 -29.85 29.69 42.30
N ALA A 60 -29.17 30.70 41.74
CA ALA A 60 -28.44 31.77 42.42
C ALA A 60 -29.28 32.76 43.26
N THR A 61 -28.61 33.40 44.23
CA THR A 61 -28.80 34.83 44.57
C THR A 61 -27.50 35.44 45.11
N GLU A 62 -27.34 36.74 44.89
CA GLU A 62 -26.16 37.57 45.24
C GLU A 62 -26.13 37.98 46.73
N GLY A 63 -24.96 38.43 47.22
CA GLY A 63 -24.83 39.06 48.55
C GLY A 63 -23.38 39.35 48.95
N ALA A 64 -23.02 40.62 49.11
CA ALA A 64 -21.63 41.06 49.32
C ALA A 64 -21.15 40.98 50.79
N GLY A 65 -19.83 40.88 50.97
CA GLY A 65 -19.16 41.00 52.28
C GLY A 65 -17.63 41.12 52.13
N GLU A 66 -17.06 42.25 52.55
CA GLU A 66 -15.63 42.56 52.42
C GLU A 66 -14.75 41.84 53.45
N SER A 67 -13.55 41.38 53.07
CA SER A 67 -12.34 41.55 53.90
C SER A 67 -11.05 41.40 53.07
N LYS A 68 -9.95 41.96 53.60
CA LYS A 68 -8.67 42.22 52.91
C LYS A 68 -7.71 41.04 53.01
N MET A 69 -6.89 40.77 51.98
CA MET A 69 -5.43 41.01 51.96
C MET A 69 -4.68 40.37 50.76
N ALA A 70 -3.47 40.91 50.53
CA ALA A 70 -2.35 40.39 49.71
C ALA A 70 -2.49 40.44 48.17
N LYS A 71 -1.52 41.13 47.54
CA LYS A 71 -1.27 41.11 46.08
C LYS A 71 -0.51 39.82 45.71
N PRO A 72 -0.85 39.14 44.60
CA PRO A 72 0.08 38.25 43.92
C PRO A 72 1.10 39.06 43.10
N GLU A 73 2.29 38.50 42.91
CA GLU A 73 3.32 39.03 42.02
C GLU A 73 2.97 38.75 40.55
N ASN A 74 3.61 39.49 39.63
CA ASN A 74 3.22 39.52 38.21
C ASN A 74 3.36 38.15 37.51
N GLU A 75 2.23 37.57 37.06
CA GLU A 75 2.25 36.67 35.90
C GLU A 75 2.60 37.48 34.63
N PRO A 76 3.44 36.97 33.72
CA PRO A 76 3.64 37.60 32.42
C PRO A 76 2.35 37.46 31.60
N MET A 77 1.76 38.59 31.18
CA MET A 77 0.58 38.58 30.31
C MET A 77 0.87 37.74 29.07
N VAL A 78 0.09 36.68 28.87
CA VAL A 78 0.03 35.99 27.58
C VAL A 78 -0.57 36.96 26.58
N ASP A 79 0.27 37.46 25.67
CA ASP A 79 -0.15 38.26 24.53
C ASP A 79 -1.15 37.45 23.68
N LYS A 80 -2.45 37.76 23.85
CA LYS A 80 -3.55 37.18 23.09
C LYS A 80 -3.74 37.87 21.73
N THR A 81 -2.65 38.23 21.05
CA THR A 81 -2.72 38.47 19.61
C THR A 81 -3.08 37.15 18.91
N PRO A 82 -4.21 37.08 18.18
CA PRO A 82 -4.51 35.88 17.41
C PRO A 82 -3.41 35.70 16.36
N LYS A 83 -2.66 34.60 16.46
CA LYS A 83 -1.70 34.22 15.42
C LYS A 83 -2.46 34.17 14.09
N LYS A 84 -2.14 35.08 13.16
CA LYS A 84 -2.67 35.05 11.80
C LYS A 84 -2.54 33.62 11.28
N ALA A 85 -3.68 33.00 10.98
CA ALA A 85 -3.70 31.67 10.40
C ALA A 85 -2.77 31.66 9.18
N ALA A 86 -1.77 30.78 9.20
CA ALA A 86 -0.79 30.75 8.13
C ALA A 86 -1.50 30.41 6.83
N THR A 87 -1.26 31.17 5.77
CA THR A 87 -1.79 30.84 4.45
C THR A 87 -1.26 29.47 4.01
N ALA A 88 -2.20 28.60 3.62
CA ALA A 88 -1.90 27.27 3.11
C ALA A 88 -0.90 27.37 1.95
N PHE A 89 0.16 26.58 2.04
CA PHE A 89 1.26 26.58 1.08
C PHE A 89 1.09 25.41 0.10
N LYS A 90 0.54 25.66 -1.10
CA LYS A 90 0.68 24.75 -2.24
C LYS A 90 2.05 25.01 -2.87
N ALA A 91 2.86 23.96 -3.03
CA ALA A 91 4.14 24.09 -3.69
C ALA A 91 3.94 24.44 -5.17
N SER A 92 4.74 25.35 -5.70
CA SER A 92 4.59 25.82 -7.07
C SER A 92 5.94 26.05 -7.73
N THR A 93 6.02 25.68 -9.01
CA THR A 93 7.13 26.11 -9.85
C THR A 93 7.05 27.63 -10.01
N TRP A 94 8.10 28.34 -9.59
CA TRP A 94 8.27 29.75 -9.86
C TRP A 94 8.22 30.00 -11.36
N CYS A 95 7.48 31.04 -11.76
CA CYS A 95 7.59 31.59 -13.11
C CYS A 95 9.07 31.87 -13.41
N PRO A 96 9.58 31.54 -14.62
CA PRO A 96 10.99 31.75 -14.95
C PRO A 96 11.50 33.16 -14.59
N MET A 97 10.67 34.20 -14.79
CA MET A 97 11.00 35.58 -14.42
C MET A 97 11.35 35.79 -12.94
N CYS A 98 10.73 35.04 -12.02
CA CYS A 98 11.04 35.11 -10.59
C CYS A 98 12.42 34.51 -10.26
N VAL A 99 12.92 33.60 -11.09
CA VAL A 99 14.30 33.09 -11.03
C VAL A 99 15.25 34.07 -11.72
N TYR A 100 14.91 34.54 -12.94
CA TYR A 100 15.73 35.49 -13.71
C TYR A 100 16.08 36.75 -12.93
N LEU A 101 15.12 37.32 -12.18
CA LEU A 101 15.29 38.57 -11.44
C LEU A 101 15.94 38.42 -10.04
N ASN A 102 16.28 37.20 -9.62
CA ASN A 102 16.84 36.93 -8.30
C ASN A 102 18.34 36.54 -8.39
N PRO A 103 19.29 37.45 -8.11
CA PRO A 103 20.72 37.16 -8.25
C PRO A 103 21.23 36.09 -7.25
N LEU A 104 20.56 35.91 -6.10
CA LEU A 104 20.88 34.82 -5.18
C LEU A 104 20.42 33.46 -5.73
N ALA A 105 19.30 33.41 -6.45
CA ALA A 105 18.86 32.21 -7.16
C ALA A 105 19.89 31.80 -8.21
N TRP A 106 20.34 32.74 -9.04
CA TRP A 106 21.41 32.51 -10.02
C TRP A 106 22.70 31.99 -9.39
N LEU A 107 23.16 32.61 -8.30
CA LEU A 107 24.37 32.17 -7.61
C LEU A 107 24.25 30.72 -7.11
N LEU A 108 23.14 30.38 -6.45
CA LEU A 108 22.91 29.03 -5.92
C LEU A 108 22.73 27.99 -7.03
N ILE A 109 22.02 28.32 -8.10
CA ILE A 109 21.85 27.46 -9.29
C ILE A 109 23.20 27.23 -9.98
N PHE A 110 24.01 28.28 -10.17
CA PHE A 110 25.33 28.17 -10.80
C PHE A 110 26.29 27.30 -9.97
N ILE A 111 26.31 27.47 -8.64
CA ILE A 111 27.12 26.63 -7.75
C ILE A 111 26.65 25.16 -7.79
N ASP A 112 25.33 24.92 -7.74
CA ASP A 112 24.77 23.57 -7.81
C ASP A 112 25.07 22.88 -9.14
N PHE A 113 24.87 23.58 -10.27
CA PHE A 113 25.24 23.11 -11.60
C PHE A 113 26.74 22.82 -11.73
N PHE A 114 27.61 23.69 -11.20
CA PHE A 114 29.05 23.45 -11.21
C PHE A 114 29.45 22.22 -10.37
N LEU A 115 28.79 22.00 -9.23
CA LEU A 115 29.00 20.80 -8.41
C LEU A 115 28.49 19.53 -9.10
N TRP A 116 27.35 19.60 -9.80
CA TRP A 116 26.86 18.51 -10.65
C TRP A 116 27.86 18.19 -11.76
N LEU A 117 28.31 19.21 -12.48
CA LEU A 117 29.30 19.10 -13.56
C LEU A 117 30.58 18.42 -13.05
N LEU A 118 31.16 18.92 -11.95
CA LEU A 118 32.35 18.35 -11.32
C LEU A 118 32.15 16.88 -10.91
N SER A 119 31.00 16.55 -10.31
CA SER A 119 30.68 15.16 -9.92
C SER A 119 30.55 14.22 -11.13
N THR A 120 30.07 14.75 -12.25
CA THR A 120 29.91 14.02 -13.52
C THR A 120 31.27 13.74 -14.17
N PHE A 121 32.21 14.68 -14.11
CA PHE A 121 33.56 14.50 -14.66
C PHE A 121 34.47 13.61 -13.80
N VAL A 122 34.38 13.68 -12.46
CA VAL A 122 35.34 13.00 -11.56
C VAL A 122 34.97 11.53 -11.29
N GLY A 123 33.70 11.13 -11.47
CA GLY A 123 33.19 9.80 -11.12
C GLY A 123 32.86 8.87 -12.30
N GLY A 124 33.39 9.11 -13.51
CA GLY A 124 32.98 8.37 -14.72
C GLY A 124 31.56 8.69 -15.21
N GLY A 125 30.95 9.76 -14.67
CA GLY A 125 29.57 10.16 -14.93
C GLY A 125 29.28 10.52 -16.38
N ILE A 126 30.28 10.89 -17.19
CA ILE A 126 30.11 11.07 -18.65
C ILE A 126 29.58 9.78 -19.30
N VAL A 127 30.09 8.60 -18.93
CA VAL A 127 29.63 7.32 -19.49
C VAL A 127 28.18 7.03 -19.06
N LYS A 128 27.82 7.39 -17.83
CA LYS A 128 26.46 7.25 -17.29
C LYS A 128 25.48 8.21 -17.98
N LEU A 129 25.88 9.48 -18.15
CA LEU A 129 25.11 10.50 -18.86
C LEU A 129 24.93 10.15 -20.34
N CYS A 130 26.00 9.71 -21.02
CA CYS A 130 25.91 9.22 -22.39
C CYS A 130 24.97 8.02 -22.51
N ARG A 131 25.03 7.02 -21.61
CA ARG A 131 24.06 5.91 -21.62
C ARG A 131 22.61 6.38 -21.50
N VAL A 132 22.31 7.23 -20.52
CA VAL A 132 20.97 7.82 -20.30
C VAL A 132 20.50 8.62 -21.52
N MET A 133 21.41 9.25 -22.27
CA MET A 133 21.07 10.00 -23.49
C MET A 133 21.00 9.14 -24.77
N THR A 134 21.58 7.94 -24.83
CA THR A 134 21.69 7.18 -26.10
C THR A 134 20.76 5.98 -26.22
N SER A 135 20.14 5.49 -25.15
CA SER A 135 19.04 4.52 -25.23
C SER A 135 18.19 4.58 -23.96
N PRO A 136 16.84 4.49 -24.05
CA PRO A 136 16.05 4.10 -22.88
C PRO A 136 16.54 2.74 -22.37
N GLU A 137 16.54 2.54 -21.05
CA GLU A 137 16.96 1.28 -20.42
C GLU A 137 16.00 0.11 -20.73
N TRP A 138 14.85 0.43 -21.31
CA TRP A 138 13.86 -0.46 -21.87
C TRP A 138 13.83 -0.34 -23.39
N THR A 139 13.84 -1.49 -24.07
CA THR A 139 13.48 -1.57 -25.49
C THR A 139 12.27 -2.48 -25.60
N VAL A 140 11.24 -2.06 -26.33
CA VAL A 140 10.06 -2.88 -26.61
C VAL A 140 10.15 -3.42 -28.03
N VAL A 141 9.83 -4.70 -28.20
CA VAL A 141 9.86 -5.41 -29.48
C VAL A 141 8.41 -5.67 -29.90
N ASP A 142 8.10 -5.31 -31.14
CA ASP A 142 6.84 -5.62 -31.81
C ASP A 142 6.91 -7.03 -32.42
N GLY A 143 5.98 -7.88 -32.01
CA GLY A 143 5.69 -9.18 -32.61
C GLY A 143 4.52 -9.12 -33.60
N GLU A 144 4.13 -10.28 -34.11
CA GLU A 144 2.95 -10.42 -34.97
C GLU A 144 1.66 -9.98 -34.24
N GLY A 145 0.68 -9.47 -34.98
CA GLY A 145 -0.62 -9.05 -34.42
C GLY A 145 -0.56 -7.83 -33.48
N GLY A 146 0.51 -7.03 -33.51
CA GLY A 146 0.65 -5.85 -32.64
C GLY A 146 1.00 -6.18 -31.19
N ILE A 147 1.43 -7.41 -30.92
CA ILE A 147 1.88 -7.88 -29.61
C ILE A 147 3.20 -7.19 -29.25
N LYS A 148 3.31 -6.66 -28.03
CA LYS A 148 4.50 -6.00 -27.49
C LYS A 148 5.10 -6.80 -26.34
N ARG A 149 6.43 -6.96 -26.38
CA ARG A 149 7.27 -7.56 -25.32
C ARG A 149 8.42 -6.63 -24.98
N ILE A 150 8.91 -6.67 -23.73
CA ILE A 150 10.23 -6.10 -23.43
C ILE A 150 11.34 -6.95 -24.06
N SER A 151 12.40 -6.31 -24.54
CA SER A 151 13.47 -6.95 -25.32
C SER A 151 14.22 -8.06 -24.59
N SER A 152 14.35 -7.96 -23.26
CA SER A 152 14.90 -9.02 -22.41
C SER A 152 14.08 -10.32 -22.47
N ALA A 153 12.78 -10.21 -22.74
CA ALA A 153 11.84 -11.32 -22.89
C ALA A 153 11.42 -11.58 -24.36
N ALA A 154 12.16 -11.04 -25.34
CA ALA A 154 11.81 -11.18 -26.76
C ALA A 154 11.79 -12.66 -27.21
N VAL A 155 12.76 -13.45 -26.76
CA VAL A 155 12.89 -14.88 -27.08
C VAL A 155 11.93 -15.74 -26.25
N ALA A 156 11.88 -15.51 -24.93
CA ALA A 156 11.04 -16.24 -23.99
C ALA A 156 10.67 -15.36 -22.80
N LEU A 157 9.46 -15.55 -22.25
CA LEU A 157 9.01 -14.86 -21.05
C LEU A 157 9.76 -15.39 -19.81
N HIS A 158 10.09 -14.50 -18.87
CA HIS A 158 10.75 -14.88 -17.62
C HIS A 158 9.79 -15.62 -16.69
N ALA A 159 10.12 -16.88 -16.38
CA ALA A 159 9.30 -17.78 -15.56
C ALA A 159 9.66 -17.78 -14.07
N THR A 160 10.92 -17.49 -13.72
CA THR A 160 11.45 -17.66 -12.36
C THR A 160 12.58 -16.66 -12.08
N PRO A 161 12.73 -16.12 -10.85
CA PRO A 161 13.88 -15.31 -10.46
C PRO A 161 15.16 -16.14 -10.27
N TYR A 162 15.06 -17.47 -10.14
CA TYR A 162 16.19 -18.34 -9.82
C TYR A 162 16.18 -19.64 -10.62
N GLU A 163 17.36 -20.05 -11.09
CA GLU A 163 17.56 -21.37 -11.70
C GLU A 163 17.14 -22.49 -10.73
N GLY A 164 16.33 -23.43 -11.22
CA GLY A 164 15.80 -24.55 -10.44
C GLY A 164 14.54 -24.27 -9.61
N CYS A 165 14.12 -23.01 -9.44
CA CYS A 165 12.85 -22.68 -8.78
C CYS A 165 11.69 -22.64 -9.79
N SER A 166 10.56 -23.26 -9.47
CA SER A 166 9.36 -23.33 -10.31
C SER A 166 8.11 -22.73 -9.65
N THR A 167 8.10 -22.64 -8.32
CA THR A 167 7.01 -22.10 -7.51
C THR A 167 7.41 -20.83 -6.77
N GLY A 168 6.43 -20.02 -6.37
CA GLY A 168 6.68 -18.89 -5.46
C GLY A 168 7.26 -19.36 -4.12
N PHE A 169 6.82 -20.53 -3.65
CA PHE A 169 7.38 -21.18 -2.46
C PHE A 169 8.86 -21.53 -2.62
N ASP A 170 9.28 -22.11 -3.75
CA ASP A 170 10.70 -22.41 -4.03
C ASP A 170 11.55 -21.15 -3.95
N CYS A 171 11.06 -20.04 -4.51
CA CYS A 171 11.77 -18.75 -4.49
C CYS A 171 11.94 -18.22 -3.07
N ALA A 172 10.86 -18.21 -2.27
CA ALA A 172 10.91 -17.80 -0.88
C ALA A 172 11.85 -18.70 -0.05
N MET A 173 11.78 -20.02 -0.22
CA MET A 173 12.64 -20.97 0.48
C MET A 173 14.12 -20.83 0.08
N LYS A 174 14.42 -20.61 -1.20
CA LYS A 174 15.79 -20.34 -1.67
C LYS A 174 16.34 -19.07 -1.03
N ALA A 175 15.59 -17.98 -1.06
CA ALA A 175 16.01 -16.72 -0.44
C ALA A 175 16.18 -16.85 1.09
N MET A 176 15.28 -17.57 1.77
CA MET A 176 15.40 -17.87 3.20
C MET A 176 16.63 -18.70 3.56
N ASN A 177 17.12 -19.55 2.65
CA ASN A 177 18.39 -20.25 2.84
C ASN A 177 19.61 -19.34 2.58
N GLU A 178 19.52 -18.47 1.58
CA GLU A 178 20.60 -17.57 1.15
C GLU A 178 20.87 -16.45 2.17
N TYR A 179 19.81 -15.92 2.78
CA TYR A 179 19.86 -14.80 3.73
C TYR A 179 19.60 -15.24 5.18
N ALA A 180 19.73 -16.52 5.49
CA ALA A 180 19.30 -17.18 6.73
C ALA A 180 19.58 -16.40 8.04
N ASP A 181 20.81 -15.90 8.22
CA ASP A 181 21.25 -15.19 9.44
C ASP A 181 20.83 -13.70 9.48
N GLN A 182 20.25 -13.16 8.41
CA GLN A 182 19.84 -11.77 8.31
C GLN A 182 18.45 -11.55 8.93
N GLU A 183 18.21 -10.35 9.47
CA GLU A 183 16.89 -9.92 9.91
C GLU A 183 15.91 -9.93 8.72
N ALA A 184 14.78 -10.62 8.87
CA ALA A 184 13.70 -10.70 7.89
C ALA A 184 12.52 -9.83 8.34
N PHE A 185 11.76 -10.27 9.35
CA PHE A 185 10.46 -9.68 9.69
C PHE A 185 10.52 -8.86 10.98
N GLY A 186 10.23 -7.56 10.89
CA GLY A 186 10.28 -6.59 11.98
C GLY A 186 8.89 -6.15 12.44
N THR A 187 8.57 -6.35 13.72
CA THR A 187 7.25 -6.02 14.30
C THR A 187 7.40 -5.10 15.51
N ARG A 188 6.65 -3.99 15.53
CA ARG A 188 6.58 -3.07 16.69
C ARG A 188 5.63 -3.63 17.74
N LYS A 189 6.11 -3.86 18.97
CA LYS A 189 5.25 -4.35 20.06
C LYS A 189 4.11 -3.38 20.34
N PHE A 190 2.86 -3.82 20.22
CA PHE A 190 1.70 -3.00 20.57
C PHE A 190 1.49 -2.96 22.09
N LEU A 191 1.22 -1.76 22.63
CA LEU A 191 1.04 -1.50 24.07
C LEU A 191 -0.32 -0.87 24.37
N GLY A 192 -1.29 -0.99 23.46
CA GLY A 192 -2.62 -0.41 23.59
C GLY A 192 -2.75 0.98 22.96
N TRP A 193 -3.70 1.76 23.48
CA TRP A 193 -4.13 3.02 22.88
C TRP A 193 -3.68 4.22 23.72
N TYR A 194 -3.32 5.32 23.04
CA TYR A 194 -3.01 6.61 23.67
C TYR A 194 -3.96 7.67 23.14
N LYS A 195 -4.81 8.22 24.02
CA LYS A 195 -5.66 9.37 23.72
C LYS A 195 -5.06 10.63 24.34
N GLN A 196 -4.81 11.63 23.51
CA GLN A 196 -4.37 12.96 23.94
C GLN A 196 -5.59 13.84 24.19
N ASP A 197 -5.54 14.69 25.21
CA ASP A 197 -6.62 15.64 25.52
C ASP A 197 -6.97 16.53 24.31
N GLY A 198 -8.27 16.66 24.04
CA GLY A 198 -8.79 17.40 22.88
C GLY A 198 -8.68 16.69 21.52
N VAL A 199 -8.07 15.50 21.43
CA VAL A 199 -7.97 14.73 20.18
C VAL A 199 -9.09 13.69 20.09
N LYS A 200 -9.87 13.70 18.99
CA LYS A 200 -11.04 12.81 18.79
C LYS A 200 -10.65 11.34 18.82
N TYR A 201 -9.66 10.95 18.02
CA TYR A 201 -9.24 9.55 17.83
C TYR A 201 -7.97 9.21 18.61
N PRO A 202 -7.91 8.05 19.30
CA PRO A 202 -6.69 7.60 19.95
C PRO A 202 -5.63 7.14 18.92
N LYS A 203 -4.35 7.32 19.27
CA LYS A 203 -3.19 6.79 18.54
C LYS A 203 -2.84 5.40 19.05
N LYS A 204 -2.26 4.54 18.19
CA LYS A 204 -1.66 3.27 18.64
C LYS A 204 -0.36 3.58 19.42
N LYS A 205 -0.19 2.98 20.60
CA LYS A 205 1.02 3.07 21.42
C LYS A 205 1.91 1.86 21.14
N PHE A 206 3.16 2.10 20.78
CA PHE A 206 4.15 1.04 20.50
C PHE A 206 5.31 1.05 21.49
N GLY A 207 5.80 -0.14 21.81
CA GLY A 207 7.08 -0.38 22.47
C GLY A 207 8.18 -0.70 21.46
N ALA A 208 9.22 -1.41 21.88
CA ALA A 208 10.33 -1.79 21.01
C ALA A 208 9.90 -2.66 19.80
N THR A 209 10.69 -2.58 18.72
CA THR A 209 10.59 -3.52 17.60
C THR A 209 11.38 -4.78 17.90
N SER A 210 10.76 -5.94 17.66
CA SER A 210 11.44 -7.23 17.55
C SER A 210 11.67 -7.59 16.08
N TRP A 211 12.78 -8.27 15.80
CA TRP A 211 13.09 -8.82 14.49
C TRP A 211 13.21 -10.34 14.58
N GLN A 212 12.73 -11.02 13.54
CA GLN A 212 12.96 -12.44 13.30
C GLN A 212 13.92 -12.57 12.13
N THR A 213 14.86 -13.52 12.16
CA THR A 213 15.75 -13.81 11.03
C THR A 213 15.05 -14.58 9.91
N TYR A 214 15.63 -14.63 8.72
CA TYR A 214 15.13 -15.47 7.62
C TYR A 214 15.05 -16.96 8.03
N ALA A 215 16.00 -17.44 8.83
CA ALA A 215 15.98 -18.80 9.39
C ALA A 215 14.81 -19.02 10.38
N GLU A 216 14.56 -18.06 11.28
CA GLU A 216 13.45 -18.13 12.25
C GLU A 216 12.08 -18.05 11.58
N VAL A 217 11.92 -17.18 10.58
CA VAL A 217 10.68 -17.09 9.78
C VAL A 217 10.44 -18.39 9.02
N LYS A 218 11.48 -18.96 8.39
CA LYS A 218 11.39 -20.26 7.70
C LYS A 218 10.98 -21.38 8.66
N GLU A 219 11.63 -21.47 9.83
CA GLU A 219 11.30 -22.49 10.83
C GLU A 219 9.86 -22.37 11.32
N ARG A 220 9.41 -21.14 11.66
CA ARG A 220 8.01 -20.88 12.06
C ARG A 220 7.02 -21.25 10.97
N ALA A 221 7.32 -20.95 9.71
CA ALA A 221 6.45 -21.29 8.58
C ALA A 221 6.33 -22.81 8.40
N LEU A 222 7.45 -23.54 8.36
CA LEU A 222 7.45 -25.01 8.23
C LEU A 222 6.74 -25.68 9.42
N ALA A 223 6.98 -25.20 10.65
CA ALA A 223 6.28 -25.67 11.84
C ALA A 223 4.78 -25.35 11.81
N PHE A 224 4.37 -24.18 11.32
CA PHE A 224 2.97 -23.86 11.14
C PHE A 224 2.31 -24.80 10.13
N GLY A 225 2.96 -25.04 8.98
CA GLY A 225 2.51 -26.00 7.97
C GLY A 225 2.31 -27.41 8.53
N ALA A 226 3.28 -27.92 9.30
CA ALA A 226 3.14 -29.18 10.02
C ALA A 226 1.94 -29.20 10.97
N GLY A 227 1.69 -28.10 11.69
CA GLY A 227 0.54 -27.94 12.56
C GLY A 227 -0.81 -27.93 11.82
N LEU A 228 -0.89 -27.39 10.61
CA LEU A 228 -2.11 -27.39 9.79
C LEU A 228 -2.59 -28.82 9.44
N LEU A 229 -1.68 -29.78 9.31
CA LEU A 229 -2.03 -31.18 9.10
C LEU A 229 -2.67 -31.82 10.35
N ASP A 230 -2.29 -31.39 11.56
CA ASP A 230 -2.91 -31.84 12.81
C ASP A 230 -4.33 -31.27 12.99
N LEU A 231 -4.58 -30.06 12.46
CA LEU A 231 -5.93 -29.51 12.29
C LEU A 231 -6.75 -30.27 11.20
N GLY A 232 -6.10 -31.19 10.50
CA GLY A 232 -6.68 -32.05 9.47
C GLY A 232 -6.99 -31.33 8.17
N LEU A 233 -6.20 -30.33 7.77
CA LEU A 233 -6.08 -29.98 6.36
C LEU A 233 -5.31 -31.07 5.63
N VAL A 234 -5.57 -31.22 4.33
CA VAL A 234 -4.97 -32.27 3.49
C VAL A 234 -4.22 -31.60 2.34
N PRO A 235 -2.95 -31.94 2.07
CA PRO A 235 -2.23 -31.42 0.91
C PRO A 235 -3.01 -31.61 -0.39
N LEU A 236 -2.90 -30.67 -1.33
CA LEU A 236 -3.30 -30.96 -2.71
C LEU A 236 -2.49 -32.17 -3.21
N PRO A 237 -3.10 -33.09 -3.97
CA PRO A 237 -2.36 -34.23 -4.51
C PRO A 237 -1.17 -33.79 -5.38
N PRO A 238 -0.15 -34.65 -5.54
CA PRO A 238 0.90 -34.44 -6.53
C PRO A 238 0.36 -34.67 -7.96
N GLU A 239 0.87 -33.90 -8.91
CA GLU A 239 0.39 -33.86 -10.30
C GLU A 239 1.04 -34.94 -11.19
N GLU A 240 0.88 -36.22 -10.84
CA GLU A 240 1.36 -37.30 -11.72
C GLU A 240 0.41 -37.54 -12.91
N GLY A 241 0.69 -36.85 -14.02
CA GLY A 241 0.26 -37.27 -15.36
C GLY A 241 -1.04 -36.67 -15.91
N GLN A 242 -1.61 -35.63 -15.29
CA GLN A 242 -2.78 -34.91 -15.84
C GLN A 242 -2.38 -33.59 -16.51
N PRO A 243 -2.68 -33.35 -17.80
CA PRO A 243 -2.47 -32.06 -18.43
C PRO A 243 -3.43 -30.98 -17.86
N GLY A 244 -2.89 -29.99 -17.14
CA GLY A 244 -3.65 -28.83 -16.64
C GLY A 244 -3.74 -28.71 -15.11
N GLY A 245 -3.02 -29.55 -14.36
CA GLY A 245 -3.13 -29.65 -12.91
C GLY A 245 -4.38 -30.37 -12.44
N ILE A 246 -4.44 -30.60 -11.14
CA ILE A 246 -5.67 -31.00 -10.46
C ILE A 246 -6.73 -29.94 -10.71
N ASN A 247 -7.94 -30.36 -11.14
CA ASN A 247 -9.08 -29.47 -11.15
C ASN A 247 -9.46 -29.12 -9.70
N PHE A 248 -8.95 -28.00 -9.21
CA PHE A 248 -9.21 -27.53 -7.85
C PHE A 248 -10.71 -27.40 -7.54
N GLU A 249 -11.53 -27.07 -8.54
CA GLU A 249 -12.98 -26.88 -8.38
C GLU A 249 -13.73 -28.20 -8.11
N GLU A 250 -13.17 -29.33 -8.57
CA GLU A 250 -13.69 -30.68 -8.32
C GLU A 250 -13.21 -31.26 -6.98
N THR A 251 -12.21 -30.64 -6.33
CA THR A 251 -11.70 -31.15 -5.05
C THR A 251 -12.69 -30.92 -3.90
N THR A 252 -12.94 -31.99 -3.13
CA THR A 252 -13.87 -31.97 -2.00
C THR A 252 -13.19 -32.00 -0.64
N ASP A 253 -11.89 -32.28 -0.59
CA ASP A 253 -11.11 -32.39 0.65
C ASP A 253 -10.64 -30.99 1.15
N PRO A 254 -10.28 -30.85 2.44
CA PRO A 254 -9.98 -29.55 3.05
C PRO A 254 -8.55 -29.09 2.71
N HIS A 255 -8.34 -28.71 1.44
CA HIS A 255 -7.06 -28.25 0.92
C HIS A 255 -6.77 -26.76 1.15
N THR A 256 -7.74 -25.99 1.66
CA THR A 256 -7.67 -24.52 1.70
C THR A 256 -7.64 -23.96 3.12
N LEU A 257 -6.62 -23.14 3.38
CA LEU A 257 -6.57 -22.21 4.52
C LEU A 257 -7.14 -20.86 4.07
N LEU A 258 -8.05 -20.26 4.84
CA LEU A 258 -8.47 -18.87 4.60
C LEU A 258 -7.72 -17.94 5.56
N ILE A 259 -7.18 -16.83 5.05
CA ILE A 259 -6.58 -15.78 5.88
C ILE A 259 -7.46 -14.52 5.83
N TYR A 260 -7.89 -14.07 7.01
CA TYR A 260 -8.70 -12.88 7.27
C TYR A 260 -8.02 -12.07 8.40
N GLU A 261 -6.91 -11.43 8.07
CA GLU A 261 -6.01 -10.74 8.99
C GLU A 261 -5.36 -9.53 8.30
N GLU A 262 -4.98 -8.50 9.07
CA GLU A 262 -4.21 -7.35 8.58
C GLU A 262 -2.75 -7.76 8.28
N THR A 263 -2.08 -7.08 7.35
CA THR A 263 -0.69 -7.34 6.98
C THR A 263 0.25 -7.35 8.18
N CYS A 264 0.83 -8.52 8.46
CA CYS A 264 1.73 -8.75 9.58
C CYS A 264 2.64 -9.95 9.30
N ALA A 265 3.69 -10.12 10.12
CA ALA A 265 4.62 -11.24 9.99
C ALA A 265 3.93 -12.62 10.04
N ASP A 266 2.90 -12.76 10.87
CA ASP A 266 2.12 -13.99 11.00
C ASP A 266 1.25 -14.27 9.75
N TRP A 267 0.78 -13.26 9.02
CA TRP A 267 0.08 -13.42 7.75
C TRP A 267 0.97 -14.13 6.72
N MET A 268 2.20 -13.64 6.53
CA MET A 268 3.15 -14.23 5.59
C MET A 268 3.68 -15.60 6.07
N THR A 269 3.87 -15.76 7.38
CA THR A 269 4.21 -17.06 7.99
C THR A 269 3.10 -18.10 7.74
N ALA A 270 1.82 -17.70 7.84
CA ALA A 270 0.69 -18.59 7.58
C ALA A 270 0.60 -19.02 6.11
N LEU A 271 0.81 -18.08 5.17
CA LEU A 271 0.83 -18.39 3.74
C LEU A 271 1.98 -19.34 3.37
N LEU A 272 3.21 -19.05 3.82
CA LEU A 272 4.36 -19.91 3.55
C LEU A 272 4.23 -21.28 4.24
N GLY A 273 3.64 -21.34 5.42
CA GLY A 273 3.35 -22.60 6.10
C GLY A 273 2.31 -23.45 5.36
N ALA A 274 1.23 -22.84 4.87
CA ALA A 274 0.27 -23.51 4.00
C ALA A 274 0.92 -24.06 2.72
N HIS A 275 1.72 -23.23 2.03
CA HIS A 275 2.45 -23.66 0.83
C HIS A 275 3.44 -24.80 1.11
N SER A 276 4.08 -24.84 2.28
CA SER A 276 5.01 -25.92 2.64
C SER A 276 4.40 -27.33 2.69
N GLN A 277 3.07 -27.42 2.72
CA GLN A 277 2.29 -28.66 2.70
C GLN A 277 1.32 -28.72 1.52
N SER A 278 1.61 -28.02 0.43
CA SER A 278 0.78 -27.96 -0.79
C SER A 278 -0.69 -27.58 -0.52
N LEU A 279 -0.93 -26.71 0.46
CA LEU A 279 -2.25 -26.16 0.76
C LEU A 279 -2.47 -24.86 -0.02
N ALA A 280 -3.68 -24.69 -0.56
CA ALA A 280 -4.10 -23.44 -1.17
C ALA A 280 -4.42 -22.39 -0.08
N VAL A 281 -4.19 -21.12 -0.39
CA VAL A 281 -4.55 -20.00 0.50
C VAL A 281 -5.66 -19.16 -0.13
N ALA A 282 -6.84 -19.13 0.48
CA ALA A 282 -7.84 -18.12 0.18
C ALA A 282 -7.54 -16.85 0.99
N THR A 283 -7.77 -15.67 0.42
CA THR A 283 -7.56 -14.40 1.11
C THR A 283 -8.81 -13.54 1.08
N SER A 284 -9.20 -13.00 2.25
CA SER A 284 -10.21 -11.95 2.36
C SER A 284 -9.62 -10.74 3.09
N TYR A 285 -10.03 -9.53 2.69
CA TYR A 285 -9.61 -8.31 3.36
C TYR A 285 -10.19 -8.27 4.77
N ALA A 286 -9.36 -8.00 5.79
CA ALA A 286 -9.81 -7.75 7.17
C ALA A 286 -10.80 -6.57 7.33
N THR A 287 -11.00 -5.77 6.28
CA THR A 287 -11.94 -4.65 6.23
C THR A 287 -13.28 -5.00 5.56
N LEU A 288 -13.40 -6.14 4.90
CA LEU A 288 -14.69 -6.61 4.34
C LEU A 288 -15.61 -7.09 5.46
N GLY A 289 -16.92 -7.05 5.20
CA GLY A 289 -17.91 -7.63 6.10
C GLY A 289 -17.73 -9.14 6.23
N VAL A 290 -18.01 -9.68 7.42
CA VAL A 290 -17.88 -11.12 7.72
C VAL A 290 -18.73 -12.02 6.80
N ALA A 291 -19.79 -11.48 6.18
CA ALA A 291 -20.55 -12.15 5.13
C ALA A 291 -19.67 -12.52 3.91
N SER A 292 -18.81 -11.62 3.44
CA SER A 292 -17.85 -11.91 2.35
C SER A 292 -16.81 -12.96 2.74
N VAL A 293 -16.46 -13.04 4.03
CA VAL A 293 -15.58 -14.07 4.58
C VAL A 293 -16.28 -15.43 4.56
N ALA A 294 -17.57 -15.47 4.92
CA ALA A 294 -18.38 -16.69 4.89
C ALA A 294 -18.60 -17.20 3.45
N ASP A 295 -18.92 -16.32 2.50
CA ASP A 295 -19.02 -16.65 1.07
C ASP A 295 -17.72 -17.29 0.57
N ALA A 296 -16.57 -16.63 0.82
CA ALA A 296 -15.26 -17.14 0.45
C ALA A 296 -14.92 -18.48 1.12
N ALA A 297 -15.27 -18.64 2.41
CA ALA A 297 -15.07 -19.88 3.14
C ALA A 297 -15.91 -21.04 2.59
N GLN A 298 -17.15 -20.77 2.20
CA GLN A 298 -18.05 -21.74 1.59
C GLN A 298 -17.58 -22.12 0.17
N GLU A 299 -17.25 -21.15 -0.68
CA GLU A 299 -16.74 -21.39 -2.03
C GLU A 299 -15.43 -22.18 -2.04
N CYS A 300 -14.51 -21.88 -1.11
CA CYS A 300 -13.21 -22.54 -1.01
C CYS A 300 -13.19 -23.80 -0.11
N ASN A 301 -14.36 -24.32 0.32
CA ASN A 301 -14.48 -25.53 1.16
C ASN A 301 -13.68 -25.47 2.49
N VAL A 302 -13.53 -24.28 3.06
CA VAL A 302 -12.55 -23.96 4.11
C VAL A 302 -12.84 -24.70 5.43
N LYS A 303 -11.79 -25.32 5.98
CA LYS A 303 -11.82 -26.02 7.28
C LYS A 303 -11.19 -25.22 8.43
N ALA A 304 -10.22 -24.37 8.11
CA ALA A 304 -9.53 -23.51 9.08
C ALA A 304 -9.40 -22.07 8.57
N ILE A 305 -9.64 -21.11 9.46
CA ILE A 305 -9.44 -19.68 9.18
C ILE A 305 -8.34 -19.15 10.10
N VAL A 306 -7.35 -18.46 9.53
CA VAL A 306 -6.43 -17.59 10.28
C VAL A 306 -7.04 -16.19 10.37
N CYS A 307 -7.17 -15.64 11.57
CA CYS A 307 -7.70 -14.30 11.77
C CYS A 307 -7.09 -13.57 12.96
N ASN A 308 -7.45 -12.31 13.14
CA ASN A 308 -7.08 -11.57 14.35
C ASN A 308 -7.91 -12.02 15.56
N MET A 309 -7.33 -12.03 16.76
CA MET A 309 -8.07 -12.36 18.00
C MET A 309 -9.33 -11.49 18.17
N LYS A 310 -9.30 -10.22 17.74
CA LYS A 310 -10.43 -9.28 17.81
C LYS A 310 -11.64 -9.69 16.95
N ASP A 311 -11.44 -10.56 15.95
CA ASP A 311 -12.45 -10.95 14.97
C ASP A 311 -12.98 -12.38 15.16
N VAL A 312 -12.39 -13.16 16.08
CA VAL A 312 -12.82 -14.54 16.40
C VAL A 312 -14.31 -14.60 16.76
N ALA A 313 -14.80 -13.67 17.58
CA ALA A 313 -16.21 -13.62 17.98
C ALA A 313 -17.15 -13.46 16.77
N LYS A 314 -16.83 -12.54 15.84
CA LYS A 314 -17.61 -12.31 14.61
C LYS A 314 -17.65 -13.56 13.72
N ILE A 315 -16.53 -14.28 13.63
CA ILE A 315 -16.44 -15.53 12.85
C ILE A 315 -17.29 -16.63 13.51
N LEU A 316 -17.27 -16.75 14.84
CA LEU A 316 -18.11 -17.69 15.59
C LEU A 316 -19.60 -17.38 15.41
N GLU A 317 -20.01 -16.12 15.51
CA GLU A 317 -21.39 -15.66 15.27
C GLU A 317 -21.89 -16.02 13.86
N ASN A 318 -21.01 -16.01 12.86
CA ASN A 318 -21.34 -16.30 11.46
C ASN A 318 -20.98 -17.73 11.02
N SER A 319 -20.52 -18.58 11.95
CA SER A 319 -20.04 -19.93 11.67
C SER A 319 -21.08 -20.87 11.05
N THR A 320 -22.37 -20.59 11.25
CA THR A 320 -23.48 -21.33 10.64
C THR A 320 -23.52 -21.23 9.11
N ALA A 321 -22.98 -20.15 8.53
CA ALA A 321 -22.79 -19.99 7.09
C ALA A 321 -21.53 -20.73 6.56
N MET A 322 -20.68 -21.23 7.46
CA MET A 322 -19.41 -21.89 7.15
C MET A 322 -19.42 -23.36 7.64
N PRO A 323 -20.28 -24.24 7.10
CA PRO A 323 -20.57 -25.57 7.68
C PRO A 323 -19.38 -26.56 7.68
N ARG A 324 -18.27 -26.22 7.02
CA ARG A 324 -17.01 -26.99 7.01
C ARG A 324 -15.96 -26.46 7.98
N LEU A 325 -16.18 -25.28 8.57
CA LEU A 325 -15.26 -24.66 9.52
C LEU A 325 -15.23 -25.47 10.81
N THR A 326 -14.04 -25.95 11.19
CA THR A 326 -13.82 -26.64 12.47
C THR A 326 -12.72 -26.00 13.30
N HIS A 327 -11.92 -25.10 12.73
CA HIS A 327 -10.78 -24.46 13.40
C HIS A 327 -10.72 -22.96 13.13
N ILE A 328 -10.52 -22.17 14.18
CA ILE A 328 -10.12 -20.75 14.08
C ILE A 328 -8.74 -20.61 14.71
N VAL A 329 -7.79 -20.12 13.94
CA VAL A 329 -6.41 -19.90 14.34
C VAL A 329 -6.19 -18.40 14.51
N TYR A 330 -6.08 -17.93 15.74
CA TYR A 330 -5.95 -16.49 15.99
C TYR A 330 -4.50 -16.00 16.08
N THR A 331 -4.23 -14.84 15.48
CA THR A 331 -3.01 -14.04 15.71
C THR A 331 -3.26 -13.01 16.81
N THR A 332 -2.18 -12.43 17.34
CA THR A 332 -2.22 -11.35 18.34
C THR A 332 -1.76 -9.99 17.76
N ASN A 333 -1.83 -9.81 16.45
CA ASN A 333 -1.48 -8.55 15.79
C ASN A 333 -2.33 -7.38 16.34
N TYR A 334 -1.68 -6.32 16.84
CA TYR A 334 -2.32 -5.21 17.57
C TYR A 334 -3.25 -5.61 18.75
N VAL A 335 -2.98 -6.74 19.40
CA VAL A 335 -3.62 -7.16 20.66
C VAL A 335 -2.68 -6.84 21.83
N THR A 336 -3.20 -6.42 22.99
CA THR A 336 -2.34 -6.17 24.17
C THR A 336 -2.01 -7.46 24.92
N GLU A 337 -0.94 -7.46 25.73
CA GLU A 337 -0.62 -8.59 26.61
C GLU A 337 -1.67 -8.85 27.70
N GLU A 338 -2.58 -7.92 27.96
CA GLU A 338 -3.70 -8.11 28.89
C GLU A 338 -4.85 -8.82 28.17
N ASP A 339 -5.27 -8.32 27.01
CA ASP A 339 -6.31 -8.93 26.18
C ASP A 339 -5.93 -10.38 25.80
N ALA A 340 -4.68 -10.61 25.41
CA ALA A 340 -4.18 -11.92 24.98
C ALA A 340 -4.19 -13.01 26.07
N ARG A 341 -4.40 -12.65 27.35
CA ARG A 341 -4.57 -13.62 28.45
C ARG A 341 -5.96 -14.22 28.52
N ASN A 342 -6.95 -13.55 27.94
CA ASN A 342 -8.35 -13.97 27.92
C ASN A 342 -8.83 -14.13 26.47
N PRO A 343 -8.23 -15.06 25.69
CA PRO A 343 -8.64 -15.28 24.30
C PRO A 343 -10.10 -15.77 24.25
N PRO A 344 -10.87 -15.41 23.20
CA PRO A 344 -12.20 -15.96 23.00
C PRO A 344 -12.18 -17.49 22.93
N SER A 345 -13.00 -18.14 23.74
CA SER A 345 -13.21 -19.60 23.67
C SER A 345 -14.27 -19.94 22.63
N GLY A 346 -14.04 -20.96 21.81
CA GLY A 346 -15.07 -21.52 20.95
C GLY A 346 -16.19 -22.19 21.76
N GLU A 347 -17.42 -22.04 21.31
CA GLU A 347 -18.56 -22.85 21.76
C GLU A 347 -18.90 -23.91 20.70
N GLY A 348 -19.34 -25.09 21.13
CA GLY A 348 -19.76 -26.16 20.21
C GLY A 348 -18.61 -26.90 19.51
N SER A 349 -18.68 -27.00 18.18
CA SER A 349 -17.82 -27.88 17.36
C SER A 349 -16.59 -27.20 16.76
N ILE A 350 -16.35 -25.92 17.05
CA ILE A 350 -15.24 -25.15 16.48
C ILE A 350 -14.15 -24.95 17.53
N THR A 351 -12.97 -25.44 17.21
CA THR A 351 -11.77 -25.31 18.05
C THR A 351 -11.10 -23.96 17.77
N VAL A 352 -10.94 -23.13 18.81
CA VAL A 352 -10.18 -21.87 18.74
C VAL A 352 -8.80 -22.08 19.36
N VAL A 353 -7.74 -21.78 18.60
CA VAL A 353 -6.33 -21.95 19.00
C VAL A 353 -5.49 -20.75 18.53
N SER A 354 -4.39 -20.46 19.22
CA SER A 354 -3.46 -19.42 18.74
C SER A 354 -2.53 -19.95 17.64
N MET A 355 -2.02 -19.05 16.81
CA MET A 355 -1.02 -19.41 15.81
C MET A 355 0.25 -20.03 16.43
N ASP A 356 0.73 -19.50 17.56
CA ASP A 356 1.88 -20.08 18.29
C ASP A 356 1.59 -21.48 18.87
N GLN A 357 0.33 -21.79 19.21
CA GLN A 357 -0.05 -23.17 19.59
C GLN A 357 0.04 -24.13 18.40
N VAL A 358 -0.42 -23.72 17.21
CA VAL A 358 -0.31 -24.51 15.98
C VAL A 358 1.17 -24.74 15.61
N ILE A 359 2.00 -23.69 15.70
CA ILE A 359 3.46 -23.79 15.53
C ILE A 359 4.08 -24.75 16.57
N ALA A 360 3.68 -24.68 17.84
CA ALA A 360 4.18 -25.59 18.87
C ALA A 360 3.79 -27.05 18.63
N VAL A 361 2.58 -27.32 18.12
CA VAL A 361 2.15 -28.65 17.69
C VAL A 361 3.00 -29.17 16.54
N GLY A 362 3.24 -28.36 15.49
CA GLY A 362 4.08 -28.76 14.37
C GLY A 362 5.56 -28.94 14.73
N ARG A 363 6.09 -28.16 15.68
CA ARG A 363 7.43 -28.41 16.28
C ARG A 363 7.50 -29.73 17.04
N ALA A 364 6.43 -30.13 17.71
CA ALA A 364 6.34 -31.40 18.43
C ALA A 364 6.08 -32.61 17.51
N LYS A 365 5.48 -32.37 16.34
CA LYS A 365 5.16 -33.35 15.29
C LYS A 365 5.72 -32.88 13.94
N PRO A 366 7.05 -32.75 13.78
CA PRO A 366 7.62 -32.29 12.51
C PRO A 366 7.29 -33.27 11.40
N VAL A 367 6.89 -32.74 10.25
CA VAL A 367 6.74 -33.47 9.00
C VAL A 367 7.65 -32.84 7.95
N ASP A 368 8.08 -33.64 6.98
CA ASP A 368 8.79 -33.11 5.82
C ASP A 368 7.87 -32.18 5.02
N ALA A 369 8.44 -31.21 4.32
CA ALA A 369 7.67 -30.29 3.47
C ALA A 369 7.18 -31.04 2.23
N HIS A 370 5.86 -31.24 2.11
CA HIS A 370 5.23 -31.65 0.86
C HIS A 370 5.09 -30.40 -0.04
N ALA A 371 6.22 -29.99 -0.62
CA ALA A 371 6.34 -28.78 -1.43
C ALA A 371 5.44 -28.82 -2.67
N PRO A 372 4.87 -27.67 -3.09
CA PRO A 372 3.90 -27.63 -4.18
C PRO A 372 4.59 -27.69 -5.53
N GLY A 373 3.91 -28.25 -6.52
CA GLY A 373 4.26 -28.11 -7.94
C GLY A 373 3.81 -26.76 -8.53
N PRO A 374 4.32 -26.41 -9.73
CA PRO A 374 4.02 -25.14 -10.41
C PRO A 374 2.53 -24.91 -10.68
N ASP A 375 1.76 -25.98 -10.89
CA ASP A 375 0.34 -25.89 -11.23
C ASP A 375 -0.59 -26.05 -10.01
N ASN A 376 -0.06 -26.34 -8.81
CA ASN A 376 -0.87 -26.28 -7.60
C ASN A 376 -1.35 -24.85 -7.33
N MET A 377 -2.54 -24.73 -6.73
CA MET A 377 -3.11 -23.45 -6.33
C MET A 377 -2.25 -22.82 -5.23
N ALA A 378 -1.75 -21.61 -5.49
CA ALA A 378 -1.02 -20.83 -4.49
C ALA A 378 -2.01 -19.97 -3.69
N VAL A 379 -2.78 -19.14 -4.40
CA VAL A 379 -3.70 -18.17 -3.79
C VAL A 379 -5.02 -18.09 -4.56
N ILE A 380 -6.12 -18.00 -3.82
CA ILE A 380 -7.45 -17.63 -4.33
C ILE A 380 -7.76 -16.26 -3.75
N MET A 381 -7.58 -15.22 -4.56
CA MET A 381 -7.65 -13.84 -4.11
C MET A 381 -9.01 -13.24 -4.45
N TYR A 382 -9.81 -12.95 -3.42
CA TYR A 382 -11.14 -12.37 -3.63
C TYR A 382 -11.08 -10.89 -3.96
N THR A 383 -11.62 -10.53 -5.13
CA THR A 383 -11.76 -9.14 -5.60
C THR A 383 -13.22 -8.71 -5.58
N SER A 384 -13.50 -7.44 -5.28
CA SER A 384 -14.85 -6.87 -5.37
C SER A 384 -15.21 -6.63 -6.84
N GLY A 385 -16.10 -7.45 -7.40
CA GLY A 385 -16.61 -7.25 -8.76
C GLY A 385 -17.65 -6.13 -8.84
N SER A 386 -17.81 -5.54 -10.03
CA SER A 386 -18.88 -4.55 -10.33
C SER A 386 -20.30 -5.10 -10.11
N THR A 387 -20.45 -6.43 -10.04
CA THR A 387 -21.69 -7.15 -9.77
C THR A 387 -21.98 -7.37 -8.27
N GLY A 388 -21.23 -6.71 -7.38
CA GLY A 388 -21.46 -6.70 -5.92
C GLY A 388 -21.00 -7.94 -5.16
N LYS A 389 -21.07 -9.15 -5.76
CA LYS A 389 -20.44 -10.35 -5.18
C LYS A 389 -18.92 -10.37 -5.42
N PRO A 390 -18.10 -10.68 -4.41
CA PRO A 390 -16.67 -10.94 -4.61
C PRO A 390 -16.41 -12.11 -5.56
N LYS A 391 -15.29 -12.08 -6.29
CA LYS A 391 -14.84 -13.18 -7.18
C LYS A 391 -13.48 -13.70 -6.72
N GLY A 392 -13.32 -15.01 -6.54
CA GLY A 392 -12.04 -15.63 -6.22
C GLY A 392 -11.16 -15.81 -7.46
N VAL A 393 -10.12 -14.99 -7.63
CA VAL A 393 -9.14 -15.12 -8.73
C VAL A 393 -8.17 -16.26 -8.43
N MET A 394 -8.06 -17.22 -9.35
CA MET A 394 -7.25 -18.44 -9.18
C MET A 394 -5.79 -18.25 -9.63
N ILE A 395 -4.89 -17.98 -8.68
CA ILE A 395 -3.45 -17.80 -8.90
C ILE A 395 -2.68 -19.07 -8.53
N ARG A 396 -2.03 -19.71 -9.51
CA ARG A 396 -1.17 -20.90 -9.32
C ARG A 396 0.25 -20.52 -8.91
N GLN A 397 1.00 -21.47 -8.37
CA GLN A 397 2.40 -21.26 -7.95
C GLN A 397 3.30 -20.70 -9.07
N ARG A 398 3.15 -21.19 -10.31
CA ARG A 398 3.86 -20.65 -11.49
C ARG A 398 3.52 -19.19 -11.78
N ASN A 399 2.29 -18.77 -11.52
CA ASN A 399 1.85 -17.40 -11.79
C ASN A 399 2.54 -16.42 -10.85
N LEU A 400 2.57 -16.76 -9.56
CA LEU A 400 3.30 -16.02 -8.54
C LEU A 400 4.81 -16.03 -8.81
N CYS A 401 5.39 -17.18 -9.15
CA CYS A 401 6.80 -17.32 -9.52
C CYS A 401 7.19 -16.39 -10.67
N ALA A 402 6.43 -16.39 -11.77
CA ALA A 402 6.71 -15.56 -12.94
C ALA A 402 6.50 -14.05 -12.68
N SER A 403 5.51 -13.68 -11.86
CA SER A 403 5.35 -12.28 -11.43
C SER A 403 6.56 -11.81 -10.61
N VAL A 404 6.95 -12.60 -9.59
CA VAL A 404 8.12 -12.33 -8.75
C VAL A 404 9.39 -12.29 -9.58
N ALA A 405 9.56 -13.16 -10.58
CA ALA A 405 10.67 -13.12 -11.53
C ALA A 405 10.78 -11.76 -12.23
N ALA A 406 9.66 -11.25 -12.74
CA ALA A 406 9.64 -9.96 -13.44
C ALA A 406 9.89 -8.78 -12.49
N LEU A 407 9.33 -8.82 -11.28
CA LEU A 407 9.54 -7.77 -10.26
C LEU A 407 10.98 -7.77 -9.71
N VAL A 408 11.58 -8.93 -9.45
CA VAL A 408 12.99 -9.06 -9.01
C VAL A 408 13.94 -8.53 -10.08
N ASN A 409 13.71 -8.89 -11.36
CA ASN A 409 14.46 -8.33 -12.48
C ASN A 409 14.32 -6.80 -12.58
N PHE A 410 13.13 -6.26 -12.28
CA PHE A 410 12.90 -4.83 -12.26
C PHE A 410 13.65 -4.12 -11.11
N VAL A 411 13.54 -4.60 -9.87
CA VAL A 411 14.23 -3.95 -8.72
C VAL A 411 15.75 -4.15 -8.73
N GLY A 412 16.23 -5.23 -9.37
CA GLY A 412 17.63 -5.52 -9.62
C GLY A 412 18.32 -4.62 -10.67
N ASN A 413 17.66 -3.56 -11.15
CA ASN A 413 18.18 -2.60 -12.14
C ASN A 413 19.38 -1.74 -11.67
N GLY A 414 19.98 -2.04 -10.51
CA GLY A 414 21.12 -1.32 -9.95
C GLY A 414 20.76 -0.12 -9.07
N ILE A 415 19.49 0.08 -8.72
CA ILE A 415 19.07 1.03 -7.67
C ILE A 415 19.01 0.34 -6.31
N LEU A 416 18.45 -0.87 -6.24
CA LEU A 416 18.44 -1.68 -5.03
C LEU A 416 19.59 -2.72 -5.05
N GLU A 417 20.06 -3.10 -3.88
CA GLU A 417 21.20 -3.99 -3.61
C GLU A 417 20.73 -5.22 -2.81
N PRO A 418 20.82 -6.46 -3.33
CA PRO A 418 20.35 -7.67 -2.63
C PRO A 418 20.93 -7.82 -1.21
N GLY A 419 20.10 -8.18 -0.23
CA GLY A 419 20.47 -8.25 1.19
C GLY A 419 20.69 -6.90 1.89
N GLY A 420 20.66 -5.78 1.17
CA GLY A 420 20.93 -4.43 1.71
C GLY A 420 19.67 -3.60 2.04
N GLU A 421 18.50 -4.05 1.61
CA GLU A 421 17.29 -3.22 1.55
C GLU A 421 16.37 -3.35 2.77
N THR A 422 15.40 -2.43 2.85
CA THR A 422 14.31 -2.50 3.83
C THR A 422 13.01 -2.02 3.20
N TYR A 423 12.03 -2.90 3.19
CA TYR A 423 10.64 -2.65 2.81
C TYR A 423 9.81 -2.26 4.02
N LEU A 424 8.79 -1.44 3.80
CA LEU A 424 7.72 -1.20 4.77
C LEU A 424 6.45 -1.84 4.21
N ALA A 425 5.97 -2.90 4.85
CA ALA A 425 4.71 -3.57 4.53
C ALA A 425 3.59 -2.98 5.40
N TYR A 426 2.50 -2.55 4.74
CA TYR A 426 1.35 -1.85 5.34
C TYR A 426 0.13 -1.72 4.41
N LEU A 427 0.25 -2.06 3.12
CA LEU A 427 -0.93 -2.29 2.27
C LEU A 427 -1.49 -3.68 2.63
N PRO A 428 -2.78 -3.99 2.39
CA PRO A 428 -3.33 -5.30 2.69
C PRO A 428 -2.65 -6.43 1.89
N ALA A 429 -2.09 -7.45 2.55
CA ALA A 429 -1.50 -8.63 1.90
C ALA A 429 -2.55 -9.50 1.15
N ALA A 430 -3.83 -9.32 1.49
CA ALA A 430 -4.97 -9.82 0.71
C ALA A 430 -5.17 -9.09 -0.64
N HIS A 431 -4.37 -8.06 -0.95
CA HIS A 431 -4.31 -7.38 -2.25
C HIS A 431 -3.02 -7.77 -2.99
N ILE A 432 -3.13 -8.10 -4.29
CA ILE A 432 -2.06 -8.72 -5.07
C ILE A 432 -0.74 -7.91 -5.10
N LEU A 433 -0.86 -6.58 -5.11
CA LEU A 433 0.29 -5.67 -5.07
C LEU A 433 1.19 -5.89 -3.85
N GLU A 434 0.62 -6.01 -2.65
CA GLU A 434 1.44 -6.20 -1.44
C GLU A 434 2.00 -7.61 -1.39
N LEU A 435 1.19 -8.62 -1.71
CA LEU A 435 1.65 -10.01 -1.78
C LEU A 435 2.88 -10.17 -2.70
N CYS A 436 2.81 -9.64 -3.92
CA CYS A 436 3.91 -9.71 -4.87
C CYS A 436 5.08 -8.79 -4.48
N ALA A 437 4.84 -7.65 -3.82
CA ALA A 437 5.89 -6.81 -3.27
C ALA A 437 6.66 -7.50 -2.14
N GLU A 438 5.98 -8.12 -1.18
CA GLU A 438 6.61 -8.88 -0.09
C GLU A 438 7.40 -10.08 -0.63
N PHE A 439 6.83 -10.88 -1.55
CA PHE A 439 7.57 -11.99 -2.18
C PHE A 439 8.80 -11.51 -2.96
N CYS A 440 8.69 -10.40 -3.71
CA CYS A 440 9.83 -9.77 -4.39
C CYS A 440 10.91 -9.35 -3.39
N MET A 441 10.52 -8.71 -2.29
CA MET A 441 11.45 -8.25 -1.24
C MET A 441 12.08 -9.38 -0.44
N ILE A 442 11.35 -10.48 -0.19
CA ILE A 442 11.90 -11.74 0.34
C ILE A 442 12.98 -12.29 -0.61
N CYS A 443 12.68 -12.39 -1.92
CA CYS A 443 13.66 -12.84 -2.92
C CYS A 443 14.86 -11.88 -3.07
N PHE A 444 14.68 -10.62 -2.74
CA PHE A 444 15.75 -9.62 -2.74
C PHE A 444 16.55 -9.58 -1.42
N GLY A 445 16.25 -10.45 -0.45
CA GLY A 445 16.91 -10.49 0.86
C GLY A 445 16.64 -9.25 1.72
N ALA A 446 15.57 -8.50 1.44
CA ALA A 446 15.26 -7.26 2.14
C ALA A 446 14.67 -7.52 3.53
N ARG A 447 14.89 -6.59 4.46
CA ARG A 447 14.16 -6.54 5.73
C ARG A 447 12.73 -6.05 5.49
N ILE A 448 11.71 -6.70 6.03
CA ILE A 448 10.31 -6.25 5.96
C ILE A 448 9.85 -5.77 7.34
N GLY A 449 9.57 -4.48 7.47
CA GLY A 449 8.97 -3.89 8.66
C GLY A 449 7.45 -3.80 8.52
N PHE A 450 6.69 -4.34 9.46
CA PHE A 450 5.22 -4.38 9.40
C PHE A 450 4.57 -3.19 10.13
N ALA A 451 3.56 -2.60 9.48
CA ALA A 451 2.79 -1.47 9.97
C ALA A 451 1.36 -1.47 9.40
N ASP A 452 0.55 -0.51 9.84
CA ASP A 452 -0.75 -0.21 9.21
C ASP A 452 -0.70 1.22 8.62
N PRO A 453 -1.56 1.56 7.63
CA PRO A 453 -1.54 2.86 6.96
C PRO A 453 -1.70 4.06 7.89
N LYS A 454 -2.36 3.91 9.05
CA LYS A 454 -2.56 4.99 10.02
C LYS A 454 -1.30 5.21 10.87
N THR A 455 -0.46 4.18 11.07
CA THR A 455 0.74 4.23 11.93
C THR A 455 2.09 4.36 11.21
N ILE A 456 2.08 4.56 9.89
CA ILE A 456 3.30 4.86 9.11
C ILE A 456 3.97 6.18 9.55
N SER A 457 3.21 7.13 10.10
CA SER A 457 3.68 8.44 10.58
C SER A 457 3.38 8.68 12.06
N SER A 458 3.98 9.73 12.64
CA SER A 458 3.71 10.22 14.00
C SER A 458 2.27 10.69 14.25
N ASN A 459 1.42 10.75 13.21
CA ASN A 459 0.06 11.25 13.34
C ASN A 459 -0.87 10.20 13.96
N GLY A 460 -0.75 8.92 13.60
CA GLY A 460 -1.55 7.83 14.16
C GLY A 460 -0.84 6.95 15.22
N ALA A 461 0.43 7.22 15.50
CA ALA A 461 1.24 6.41 16.43
C ALA A 461 1.99 7.25 17.48
N VAL A 462 2.28 6.64 18.63
CA VAL A 462 3.21 7.12 19.66
C VAL A 462 4.14 5.99 20.10
N ARG A 463 5.33 6.33 20.60
CA ARG A 463 6.33 5.34 21.05
C ARG A 463 6.66 5.52 22.53
N GLU A 464 6.57 4.45 23.29
CA GLU A 464 7.11 4.39 24.65
C GLU A 464 8.63 4.22 24.63
N ARG A 465 9.31 5.00 25.45
CA ARG A 465 10.76 4.94 25.65
C ARG A 465 11.12 3.95 26.78
N PRO A 466 12.37 3.49 26.87
CA PRO A 466 12.82 2.62 27.96
C PRO A 466 12.65 3.22 29.38
N ASP A 467 12.51 4.53 29.52
CA ASP A 467 12.23 5.25 30.77
C ASP A 467 10.72 5.39 31.09
N GLY A 468 9.84 4.81 30.27
CA GLY A 468 8.38 4.88 30.40
C GLY A 468 7.76 6.17 29.84
N THR A 469 8.55 7.13 29.34
CA THR A 469 8.01 8.36 28.73
C THR A 469 7.51 8.12 27.31
N LEU A 470 6.56 8.94 26.85
CA LEU A 470 5.97 8.83 25.51
C LEU A 470 6.58 9.84 24.53
N GLN A 471 7.13 9.34 23.43
CA GLN A 471 7.46 10.13 22.25
C GLN A 471 6.21 10.26 21.36
N THR A 472 5.67 11.47 21.28
CA THR A 472 4.47 11.82 20.50
C THR A 472 4.77 12.63 19.24
N THR A 473 5.99 13.16 19.11
CA THR A 473 6.43 14.02 18.00
C THR A 473 7.37 13.28 17.04
N PRO A 474 7.35 13.59 15.73
CA PRO A 474 8.26 12.97 14.78
C PRO A 474 9.72 13.35 15.06
N VAL A 475 10.61 12.37 14.96
CA VAL A 475 12.06 12.55 15.12
C VAL A 475 12.70 12.46 13.74
N PHE A 476 13.46 13.49 13.35
CA PHE A 476 14.05 13.62 12.00
C PHE A 476 15.55 13.29 11.94
N SER A 477 16.15 12.94 13.07
CA SER A 477 17.47 12.33 13.18
C SER A 477 17.29 10.89 13.65
N TYR A 478 18.09 9.96 13.13
CA TYR A 478 18.07 8.57 13.58
C TYR A 478 19.46 8.15 14.03
N ASP A 479 19.52 7.62 15.25
CA ASP A 479 20.61 6.83 15.81
C ASP A 479 20.02 5.74 16.71
N ALA A 480 20.86 4.84 17.25
CA ALA A 480 20.42 3.69 18.04
C ALA A 480 19.63 4.04 19.32
N ASN A 481 19.67 5.30 19.79
CA ASN A 481 18.92 5.78 20.95
C ASN A 481 17.62 6.50 20.57
N THR A 482 17.36 6.72 19.27
CA THR A 482 16.15 7.39 18.81
C THR A 482 14.94 6.47 18.90
N THR A 483 13.83 7.01 19.41
CA THR A 483 12.57 6.29 19.65
C THR A 483 11.45 6.85 18.77
N PRO A 484 11.53 6.68 17.44
CA PRO A 484 10.56 7.24 16.52
C PRO A 484 9.14 6.69 16.75
N PRO A 485 8.09 7.53 16.67
CA PRO A 485 6.71 7.06 16.79
C PRO A 485 6.15 6.45 15.49
N GLY A 486 6.55 6.95 14.32
CA GLY A 486 6.05 6.49 13.02
C GLY A 486 6.90 5.38 12.41
N ALA A 487 6.24 4.40 11.77
CA ALA A 487 6.91 3.24 11.18
C ALA A 487 7.98 3.62 10.14
N ILE A 488 7.73 4.66 9.34
CA ILE A 488 8.65 5.13 8.31
C ILE A 488 10.00 5.58 8.92
N GLN A 489 9.98 6.27 10.06
CA GLN A 489 11.21 6.73 10.71
C GLN A 489 11.89 5.60 11.50
N GLU A 490 11.14 4.60 11.94
CA GLU A 490 11.67 3.42 12.63
C GLU A 490 12.36 2.43 11.68
N PHE A 491 11.65 1.93 10.68
CA PHE A 491 12.17 0.94 9.75
C PHE A 491 13.09 1.56 8.69
N ARG A 492 13.00 2.88 8.48
CA ARG A 492 13.81 3.65 7.53
C ARG A 492 13.85 2.99 6.14
N PRO A 493 12.69 2.77 5.49
CA PRO A 493 12.63 1.98 4.28
C PRO A 493 13.50 2.58 3.16
N THR A 494 14.07 1.69 2.37
CA THR A 494 14.75 2.02 1.10
C THR A 494 13.79 1.87 -0.08
N PHE A 495 12.82 0.96 0.02
CA PHE A 495 11.75 0.75 -0.95
C PHE A 495 10.38 0.85 -0.29
N MET A 496 9.41 1.48 -0.98
CA MET A 496 8.00 1.49 -0.58
C MET A 496 7.10 1.41 -1.81
N ALA A 497 6.12 0.51 -1.79
CA ALA A 497 4.96 0.57 -2.67
C ALA A 497 3.82 1.33 -1.95
N ALA A 498 2.96 2.02 -2.69
CA ALA A 498 1.75 2.62 -2.15
C ALA A 498 0.67 2.88 -3.20
N VAL A 499 -0.58 2.99 -2.77
CA VAL A 499 -1.66 3.56 -3.59
C VAL A 499 -1.54 5.10 -3.69
N PRO A 500 -2.08 5.74 -4.74
CA PRO A 500 -2.02 7.21 -4.93
C PRO A 500 -2.34 8.03 -3.67
N LYS A 501 -3.36 7.58 -2.93
CA LYS A 501 -3.83 8.16 -1.66
C LYS A 501 -2.73 8.41 -0.63
N ILE A 502 -1.76 7.51 -0.51
CA ILE A 502 -0.66 7.63 0.46
C ILE A 502 0.30 8.75 0.04
N TRP A 503 0.53 8.91 -1.27
CA TRP A 503 1.33 9.99 -1.83
C TRP A 503 0.64 11.35 -1.69
N ASP A 504 -0.69 11.41 -1.81
CA ASP A 504 -1.48 12.62 -1.51
C ASP A 504 -1.35 13.03 -0.03
N ILE A 505 -1.50 12.08 0.89
CA ILE A 505 -1.33 12.32 2.34
C ILE A 505 0.10 12.78 2.64
N MET A 506 1.12 12.20 1.98
CA MET A 506 2.51 12.61 2.12
C MET A 506 2.74 14.04 1.57
N LYS A 507 2.19 14.37 0.39
CA LYS A 507 2.24 15.72 -0.19
C LYS A 507 1.61 16.76 0.73
N LYS A 508 0.34 16.54 1.13
CA LYS A 508 -0.40 17.42 2.04
C LYS A 508 0.33 17.56 3.39
N GLY A 509 0.90 16.48 3.92
CA GLY A 509 1.72 16.52 5.15
C GLY A 509 2.97 17.40 5.03
N ILE A 510 3.69 17.34 3.91
CA ILE A 510 4.87 18.17 3.64
C ILE A 510 4.48 19.63 3.44
N GLU A 511 3.41 19.89 2.66
CA GLU A 511 2.88 21.23 2.40
C GLU A 511 2.35 21.92 3.67
N ASN A 512 1.69 21.18 4.56
CA ASN A 512 1.28 21.66 5.88
C ASN A 512 2.48 21.98 6.78
N GLY A 513 3.51 21.12 6.76
CA GLY A 513 4.79 21.39 7.44
C GLY A 513 5.44 22.70 6.96
N LEU A 514 5.48 22.93 5.65
CA LEU A 514 5.98 24.16 5.03
C LEU A 514 5.09 25.38 5.28
N SER A 515 3.77 25.19 5.43
CA SER A 515 2.82 26.27 5.73
C SER A 515 3.17 27.01 7.03
N SER A 516 3.74 26.31 8.02
CA SER A 516 4.24 26.89 9.28
C SER A 516 5.51 27.76 9.15
N GLN A 517 6.21 27.70 8.03
CA GLN A 517 7.54 28.32 7.88
C GLN A 517 7.49 29.79 7.43
N PRO A 518 8.49 30.62 7.81
CA PRO A 518 8.65 31.97 7.30
C PRO A 518 8.65 32.07 5.77
N GLY A 519 8.13 33.18 5.24
CA GLY A 519 8.00 33.41 3.79
C GLY A 519 9.31 33.29 2.99
N ILE A 520 10.45 33.61 3.61
CA ILE A 520 11.79 33.45 3.02
C ILE A 520 12.10 31.96 2.78
N ILE A 521 11.74 31.07 3.72
CA ILE A 521 11.94 29.62 3.59
C ILE A 521 10.99 29.04 2.54
N LYS A 522 9.72 29.48 2.53
CA LYS A 522 8.73 29.13 1.49
C LYS A 522 9.22 29.52 0.09
N GLY A 523 9.80 30.72 -0.04
CA GLY A 523 10.39 31.21 -1.30
C GLY A 523 11.61 30.38 -1.73
N LEU A 524 12.56 30.14 -0.83
CA LEU A 524 13.73 29.31 -1.10
C LEU A 524 13.35 27.87 -1.50
N PHE A 525 12.32 27.30 -0.87
CA PHE A 525 11.80 25.99 -1.25
C PHE A 525 11.24 25.99 -2.68
N ASN A 526 10.33 26.90 -3.02
CA ASN A 526 9.75 26.94 -4.38
C ASN A 526 10.84 27.20 -5.45
N MET A 527 11.81 28.06 -5.17
CA MET A 527 12.97 28.28 -6.05
C MET A 527 13.77 26.99 -6.28
N ALA A 528 14.16 26.29 -5.21
CA ALA A 528 14.92 25.03 -5.27
C ALA A 528 14.12 23.90 -5.93
N PHE A 529 12.82 23.82 -5.64
CA PHE A 529 11.88 22.86 -6.23
C PHE A 529 11.74 23.07 -7.74
N SER A 530 11.63 24.34 -8.18
CA SER A 530 11.54 24.69 -9.60
C SER A 530 12.78 24.28 -10.38
N TYR A 531 13.95 24.65 -9.87
CA TYR A 531 15.23 24.31 -10.50
C TYR A 531 15.47 22.79 -10.48
N LYS A 532 15.19 22.10 -9.37
CA LYS A 532 15.35 20.64 -9.30
C LYS A 532 14.38 19.89 -10.21
N ASN A 533 13.12 20.32 -10.34
CA ASN A 533 12.20 19.73 -11.31
C ASN A 533 12.71 19.89 -12.74
N TRP A 534 13.20 21.09 -13.09
CA TRP A 534 13.82 21.33 -14.39
C TRP A 534 15.06 20.45 -14.61
N ALA A 535 15.98 20.39 -13.63
CA ALA A 535 17.20 19.60 -13.71
C ALA A 535 16.91 18.09 -13.91
N LEU A 536 16.03 17.51 -13.10
CA LEU A 536 15.64 16.09 -13.20
C LEU A 536 15.01 15.76 -14.56
N ASN A 537 14.16 16.65 -15.10
CA ASN A 537 13.57 16.46 -16.44
C ASN A 537 14.60 16.56 -17.59
N HIS A 538 15.82 17.02 -17.33
CA HIS A 538 16.95 17.05 -18.27
C HIS A 538 18.06 16.03 -17.90
N GLY A 539 17.76 15.05 -17.03
CA GLY A 539 18.73 14.02 -16.62
C GLY A 539 19.86 14.52 -15.72
N MET A 540 19.70 15.70 -15.10
CA MET A 540 20.68 16.30 -14.19
C MET A 540 20.29 16.11 -12.72
N GLU A 541 21.29 16.10 -11.86
CA GLU A 541 21.13 16.07 -10.40
C GLU A 541 21.32 17.45 -9.77
N THR A 542 20.89 17.63 -8.52
CA THR A 542 21.08 18.90 -7.78
C THR A 542 21.86 18.72 -6.47
N PRO A 543 23.20 18.56 -6.50
CA PRO A 543 23.97 18.12 -5.33
C PRO A 543 23.94 19.08 -4.14
N LEU A 544 23.95 20.39 -4.38
CA LEU A 544 23.89 21.40 -3.31
C LEU A 544 22.51 21.38 -2.67
N PHE A 545 21.45 21.54 -3.47
CA PHE A 545 20.08 21.55 -2.94
C PHE A 545 19.68 20.23 -2.29
N ASN A 546 20.14 19.09 -2.82
CA ASN A 546 19.99 17.79 -2.17
C ASN A 546 20.67 17.80 -0.80
N LYS A 547 21.93 18.24 -0.68
CA LYS A 547 22.67 18.23 0.59
C LYS A 547 22.17 19.23 1.65
N ILE A 548 21.72 20.42 1.25
CA ILE A 548 21.34 21.49 2.21
C ILE A 548 19.85 21.49 2.56
N LEU A 549 18.98 21.14 1.61
CA LEU A 549 17.52 21.23 1.76
C LEU A 549 16.87 19.84 1.71
N PHE A 550 16.91 19.16 0.57
CA PHE A 550 16.06 17.99 0.34
C PHE A 550 16.42 16.79 1.23
N HIS A 551 17.71 16.40 1.31
CA HIS A 551 18.12 15.27 2.14
C HIS A 551 18.07 15.54 3.65
N LYS A 552 18.27 16.80 4.07
CA LYS A 552 18.26 17.19 5.49
C LYS A 552 16.88 17.44 6.07
N LYS A 553 15.88 17.76 5.23
CA LYS A 553 14.52 18.08 5.69
C LYS A 553 13.49 17.07 5.23
N PHE A 554 13.42 16.76 3.94
CA PHE A 554 12.32 15.97 3.37
C PHE A 554 12.65 14.49 3.25
N LYS A 555 13.88 14.12 2.84
CA LYS A 555 14.29 12.70 2.81
C LYS A 555 14.28 12.07 4.21
N GLN A 556 14.52 12.84 5.28
CA GLN A 556 14.38 12.34 6.65
C GLN A 556 12.93 12.03 7.05
N LEU A 557 11.93 12.67 6.42
CA LEU A 557 10.51 12.33 6.64
C LEU A 557 10.24 10.89 6.20
N VAL A 558 10.92 10.43 5.15
CA VAL A 558 10.89 9.04 4.65
C VAL A 558 12.01 8.16 5.22
N GLY A 559 12.49 8.45 6.43
CA GLY A 559 13.51 7.66 7.13
C GLY A 559 14.95 7.81 6.59
N GLY A 560 15.18 8.71 5.63
CA GLY A 560 16.51 9.10 5.17
C GLY A 560 17.20 8.13 4.20
N ARG A 561 16.74 6.88 4.09
CA ARG A 561 17.36 5.83 3.25
C ARG A 561 16.64 5.54 1.93
N ALA A 562 15.42 6.04 1.74
CA ALA A 562 14.61 5.80 0.53
C ALA A 562 15.41 5.95 -0.78
N LYS A 563 15.37 4.91 -1.62
CA LYS A 563 16.04 4.78 -2.91
C LYS A 563 15.04 4.76 -4.08
N LEU A 564 13.88 4.13 -3.90
CA LEU A 564 12.84 3.98 -4.92
C LEU A 564 11.43 3.92 -4.29
N PHE A 565 10.44 4.54 -4.94
CA PHE A 565 9.02 4.42 -4.59
C PHE A 565 8.19 3.99 -5.80
N VAL A 566 7.20 3.12 -5.58
CA VAL A 566 6.25 2.65 -6.60
C VAL A 566 4.83 3.07 -6.22
N THR A 567 4.06 3.55 -7.20
CA THR A 567 2.61 3.70 -7.08
C THR A 567 1.86 2.76 -8.00
N GLY A 568 0.78 2.15 -7.48
CA GLY A 568 -0.10 1.25 -8.22
C GLY A 568 -1.47 1.13 -7.56
N GLY A 569 -2.35 0.29 -8.10
CA GLY A 569 -3.71 0.08 -7.58
C GLY A 569 -4.71 1.23 -7.86
N GLY A 570 -4.28 2.29 -8.55
CA GLY A 570 -5.14 3.38 -9.00
C GLY A 570 -4.34 4.48 -9.71
N PRO A 571 -5.00 5.41 -10.43
CA PRO A 571 -4.34 6.49 -11.15
C PRO A 571 -3.79 7.57 -10.20
N ILE A 572 -2.58 8.08 -10.46
CA ILE A 572 -1.97 9.18 -9.71
C ILE A 572 -2.02 10.50 -10.51
N ALA A 573 -2.22 11.62 -9.82
CA ALA A 573 -2.10 12.93 -10.44
C ALA A 573 -0.62 13.29 -10.73
N ALA A 574 -0.34 13.81 -11.92
CA ALA A 574 1.02 14.20 -12.35
C ALA A 574 1.71 15.21 -11.42
N GLU A 575 0.95 16.12 -10.79
CA GLU A 575 1.46 17.05 -9.77
C GLU A 575 2.01 16.31 -8.55
N VAL A 576 1.33 15.25 -8.11
CA VAL A 576 1.69 14.46 -6.91
C VAL A 576 2.93 13.62 -7.19
N GLN A 577 2.97 12.94 -8.35
CA GLN A 577 4.16 12.21 -8.80
C GLN A 577 5.39 13.13 -8.88
N THR A 578 5.23 14.29 -9.52
CA THR A 578 6.28 15.32 -9.62
C THR A 578 6.71 15.84 -8.26
N PHE A 579 5.75 16.15 -7.38
CA PHE A 579 6.02 16.70 -6.06
C PHE A 579 6.85 15.76 -5.19
N ILE A 580 6.43 14.50 -5.06
CA ILE A 580 7.17 13.51 -4.25
C ILE A 580 8.58 13.31 -4.83
N ARG A 581 8.69 13.12 -6.15
CA ARG A 581 9.97 12.93 -6.85
C ARG A 581 10.96 14.06 -6.55
N VAL A 582 10.52 15.31 -6.67
CA VAL A 582 11.37 16.50 -6.50
C VAL A 582 11.64 16.80 -5.02
N ALA A 583 10.59 16.88 -4.20
CA ALA A 583 10.68 17.30 -2.81
C ALA A 583 11.38 16.26 -1.92
N VAL A 584 11.09 14.97 -2.10
CA VAL A 584 11.74 13.90 -1.32
C VAL A 584 13.11 13.54 -1.91
N GLY A 585 13.30 13.67 -3.24
CA GLY A 585 14.54 13.31 -3.92
C GLY A 585 14.70 11.79 -4.04
N VAL A 586 13.63 11.13 -4.47
CA VAL A 586 13.50 9.69 -4.67
C VAL A 586 12.62 9.47 -5.90
N PRO A 587 12.98 8.63 -6.88
CA PRO A 587 12.08 8.32 -7.99
C PRO A 587 10.76 7.75 -7.48
N LEU A 588 9.64 8.37 -7.88
CA LEU A 588 8.30 7.82 -7.72
C LEU A 588 7.81 7.42 -9.11
N ILE A 589 7.72 6.11 -9.33
CA ILE A 589 7.34 5.48 -10.60
C ILE A 589 5.96 4.85 -10.50
N GLN A 590 5.28 4.71 -11.64
CA GLN A 590 4.00 4.03 -11.72
C GLN A 590 4.16 2.56 -12.13
N GLY A 591 3.31 1.68 -11.59
CA GLY A 591 3.10 0.32 -12.06
C GLY A 591 1.61 0.06 -12.30
N TYR A 592 1.31 -0.68 -13.37
CA TYR A 592 -0.05 -1.08 -13.74
C TYR A 592 -0.11 -2.61 -13.87
N ALA A 593 -1.05 -3.21 -13.17
CA ALA A 593 -1.36 -4.64 -13.19
C ALA A 593 -2.71 -4.89 -12.49
N LEU A 594 -3.24 -6.11 -12.61
CA LEU A 594 -4.47 -6.55 -11.96
C LEU A 594 -4.22 -7.80 -11.12
N THR A 595 -5.24 -8.25 -10.39
CA THR A 595 -5.20 -9.52 -9.64
C THR A 595 -5.14 -10.71 -10.60
N GLU A 596 -5.91 -10.63 -11.68
CA GLU A 596 -6.01 -11.57 -12.79
C GLU A 596 -4.68 -11.77 -13.53
N THR A 597 -3.76 -10.80 -13.44
CA THR A 597 -2.40 -10.87 -14.01
C THR A 597 -1.31 -11.10 -12.95
N CYS A 598 -1.69 -11.40 -11.71
CA CYS A 598 -0.82 -11.63 -10.56
C CYS A 598 0.17 -10.47 -10.31
N CYS A 599 -0.27 -9.20 -10.37
CA CYS A 599 0.60 -8.01 -10.27
C CYS A 599 1.62 -7.83 -11.41
N ALA A 600 1.49 -8.55 -12.53
CA ALA A 600 2.28 -8.29 -13.74
C ALA A 600 1.50 -7.44 -14.77
N GLY A 601 2.18 -6.51 -15.41
CA GLY A 601 1.61 -5.67 -16.47
C GLY A 601 2.68 -4.74 -17.02
N THR A 602 2.75 -3.51 -16.52
CA THR A 602 3.84 -2.57 -16.82
C THR A 602 4.44 -1.96 -15.57
N VAL A 603 5.73 -1.58 -15.64
CA VAL A 603 6.41 -0.81 -14.57
C VAL A 603 7.27 0.27 -15.20
N GLN A 604 7.02 1.53 -14.82
CA GLN A 604 7.80 2.69 -15.26
C GLN A 604 9.25 2.60 -14.75
N TYR A 605 10.22 2.84 -15.63
CA TYR A 605 11.62 2.84 -15.25
C TYR A 605 11.98 4.08 -14.40
N PRO A 606 12.84 3.96 -13.37
CA PRO A 606 13.22 5.11 -12.53
C PRO A 606 13.94 6.25 -13.24
N THR A 607 14.49 5.96 -14.43
CA THR A 607 15.13 6.89 -15.36
C THR A 607 14.14 7.58 -16.32
N ASP A 608 12.87 7.14 -16.38
CA ASP A 608 11.82 7.77 -17.19
C ASP A 608 11.22 9.00 -16.46
N PRO A 609 11.43 10.24 -16.95
CA PRO A 609 10.93 11.44 -16.28
C PRO A 609 9.45 11.74 -16.57
N ARG A 610 8.77 10.97 -17.43
CA ARG A 610 7.40 11.26 -17.89
C ARG A 610 6.37 10.98 -16.79
N ASN A 611 5.40 11.88 -16.64
CA ASN A 611 4.21 11.61 -15.82
C ASN A 611 3.12 10.93 -16.66
N GLY A 612 2.24 10.15 -16.03
CA GLY A 612 1.10 9.51 -16.71
C GLY A 612 1.46 8.32 -17.60
N VAL A 613 2.73 7.93 -17.65
CA VAL A 613 3.24 6.69 -18.28
C VAL A 613 3.40 5.61 -17.22
N VAL A 614 2.81 4.44 -17.42
CA VAL A 614 2.89 3.29 -16.50
C VAL A 614 4.01 2.30 -16.86
N GLY A 615 4.78 2.60 -17.90
CA GLY A 615 6.00 1.87 -18.32
C GLY A 615 5.81 0.86 -19.45
N PRO A 616 6.87 0.17 -19.86
CA PRO A 616 6.82 -0.94 -20.82
C PRO A 616 6.26 -2.23 -20.16
N PRO A 617 5.91 -3.26 -20.96
CA PRO A 617 5.56 -4.58 -20.46
C PRO A 617 6.63 -5.18 -19.53
N VAL A 618 6.21 -5.86 -18.46
CA VAL A 618 7.14 -6.63 -17.62
C VAL A 618 7.53 -7.96 -18.28
N SER A 619 8.67 -8.54 -17.89
CA SER A 619 9.30 -9.66 -18.61
C SER A 619 8.57 -11.02 -18.55
N SER A 620 7.54 -11.17 -17.73
CA SER A 620 6.74 -12.40 -17.61
C SER A 620 5.46 -12.42 -18.45
N ILE A 621 5.15 -11.31 -19.14
CA ILE A 621 3.94 -11.13 -19.95
C ILE A 621 4.23 -10.53 -21.33
N GLU A 622 3.24 -10.63 -22.20
CA GLU A 622 3.13 -9.88 -23.45
C GLU A 622 1.73 -9.25 -23.55
N MET A 623 1.60 -8.17 -24.31
CA MET A 623 0.33 -7.43 -24.40
C MET A 623 0.07 -6.85 -25.79
N LYS A 624 -1.21 -6.75 -26.16
CA LYS A 624 -1.70 -6.09 -27.38
C LYS A 624 -2.84 -5.13 -27.04
N LEU A 625 -3.20 -4.24 -27.98
CA LEU A 625 -4.43 -3.44 -27.89
C LEU A 625 -5.51 -4.05 -28.78
N ARG A 626 -6.73 -4.20 -28.27
CA ARG A 626 -7.92 -4.54 -29.07
C ARG A 626 -8.71 -3.27 -29.35
N ASP A 627 -9.20 -3.15 -30.58
CA ASP A 627 -10.15 -2.10 -30.97
C ASP A 627 -11.38 -2.14 -30.06
N CYS A 628 -11.87 -0.97 -29.63
CA CYS A 628 -13.08 -0.84 -28.83
C CYS A 628 -14.32 -0.76 -29.73
N VAL A 629 -14.61 -1.89 -30.40
CA VAL A 629 -15.76 -2.06 -31.31
C VAL A 629 -16.53 -3.34 -31.00
N GLU A 630 -17.81 -3.35 -31.31
CA GLU A 630 -18.74 -4.47 -31.16
C GLU A 630 -19.54 -4.71 -32.45
N ALA A 631 -20.22 -5.85 -32.56
CA ALA A 631 -21.04 -6.17 -33.73
C ALA A 631 -22.28 -5.26 -33.78
N ALA A 632 -22.50 -4.57 -34.92
CA ALA A 632 -23.67 -3.72 -35.10
C ALA A 632 -24.88 -4.61 -35.45
N THR A 633 -25.73 -4.91 -34.48
CA THR A 633 -26.87 -5.83 -34.69
C THR A 633 -28.03 -5.23 -35.48
N ASP A 634 -28.20 -3.90 -35.49
CA ASP A 634 -29.39 -3.24 -36.06
C ASP A 634 -29.10 -1.91 -36.83
N VAL A 635 -27.86 -1.67 -37.27
CA VAL A 635 -27.49 -0.40 -37.93
C VAL A 635 -27.23 -0.57 -39.43
N GLU A 636 -28.22 -0.24 -40.26
CA GLU A 636 -28.00 -0.06 -41.72
C GLU A 636 -26.96 1.04 -41.97
N GLY A 637 -25.83 0.67 -42.58
CA GLY A 637 -24.76 1.60 -42.95
C GLY A 637 -23.53 1.60 -42.04
N ALA A 638 -23.47 0.76 -41.00
CA ALA A 638 -22.25 0.60 -40.20
C ALA A 638 -21.06 0.10 -41.06
N PRO A 639 -19.92 0.81 -41.15
CA PRO A 639 -18.78 0.37 -41.93
C PRO A 639 -18.25 -0.96 -41.36
N ASN A 640 -18.15 -1.98 -42.22
CA ASN A 640 -17.75 -3.35 -41.88
C ASN A 640 -18.67 -4.10 -40.88
N GLY A 641 -19.88 -3.60 -40.58
CA GLY A 641 -20.82 -4.30 -39.69
C GLY A 641 -20.49 -4.24 -38.20
N THR A 642 -19.62 -3.31 -37.79
CA THR A 642 -19.24 -3.06 -36.39
C THR A 642 -19.54 -1.61 -35.99
N GLN A 643 -19.84 -1.38 -34.72
CA GLN A 643 -20.02 -0.06 -34.11
C GLN A 643 -19.04 0.15 -32.95
N PRO A 644 -18.65 1.40 -32.61
CA PRO A 644 -17.82 1.66 -31.44
C PRO A 644 -18.52 1.21 -30.15
N SER A 645 -17.89 0.35 -29.35
CA SER A 645 -18.40 0.01 -28.02
C SER A 645 -18.20 1.17 -27.03
N VAL A 646 -17.22 2.04 -27.30
CA VAL A 646 -17.05 3.31 -26.59
C VAL A 646 -16.33 4.35 -27.45
N LEU A 647 -16.51 5.63 -27.10
CA LEU A 647 -15.92 6.78 -27.79
C LEU A 647 -15.05 7.61 -26.84
N ASP A 648 -14.05 8.28 -27.40
CA ASP A 648 -13.26 9.30 -26.71
C ASP A 648 -13.99 10.66 -26.66
N ARG A 649 -13.42 11.66 -25.98
CA ARG A 649 -14.05 12.99 -25.84
C ARG A 649 -14.13 13.84 -27.12
N ASP A 650 -13.51 13.36 -28.21
CA ASP A 650 -13.59 13.95 -29.55
C ASP A 650 -14.56 13.11 -30.45
N ASP A 651 -15.41 12.28 -29.85
CA ASP A 651 -16.36 11.32 -30.45
C ASP A 651 -15.71 10.27 -31.38
N ARG A 652 -14.49 9.81 -31.05
CA ARG A 652 -13.75 8.84 -31.89
C ARG A 652 -13.64 7.46 -31.23
N PRO A 653 -13.72 6.36 -32.00
CA PRO A 653 -13.40 5.03 -31.48
C PRO A 653 -11.93 4.94 -31.10
N TYR A 654 -11.61 4.04 -30.17
CA TYR A 654 -10.24 3.66 -29.84
C TYR A 654 -9.80 2.49 -30.73
N LEU A 655 -8.86 2.73 -31.66
CA LEU A 655 -8.38 1.73 -32.62
C LEU A 655 -6.89 1.43 -32.43
N SER A 656 -6.52 0.15 -32.46
CA SER A 656 -5.16 -0.36 -32.32
C SER A 656 -4.20 0.16 -33.41
N THR A 657 -4.76 0.65 -34.53
CA THR A 657 -4.04 1.25 -35.65
C THR A 657 -3.88 2.79 -35.55
N ASP A 658 -4.44 3.43 -34.51
CA ASP A 658 -4.37 4.87 -34.34
C ASP A 658 -2.94 5.37 -34.08
N THR A 659 -2.55 6.44 -34.78
CA THR A 659 -1.21 7.06 -34.65
C THR A 659 -1.18 8.34 -33.82
N ARG A 660 -2.35 8.84 -33.37
CA ARG A 660 -2.46 10.04 -32.53
C ARG A 660 -3.52 9.92 -31.44
N HIS A 661 -3.25 10.51 -30.28
CA HIS A 661 -4.17 10.68 -29.17
C HIS A 661 -4.13 12.14 -28.71
N TYR A 662 -5.21 12.91 -28.95
CA TYR A 662 -5.28 14.36 -28.66
C TYR A 662 -4.07 15.18 -29.17
N GLY A 663 -3.56 14.83 -30.37
CA GLY A 663 -2.41 15.48 -31.00
C GLY A 663 -1.07 14.76 -30.76
N GLU A 664 -0.89 14.14 -29.59
CA GLU A 664 0.31 13.39 -29.22
C GLU A 664 0.49 12.13 -30.09
N PRO A 665 1.72 11.78 -30.50
CA PRO A 665 1.99 10.56 -31.25
C PRO A 665 1.82 9.32 -30.36
N VAL A 666 1.17 8.29 -30.88
CA VAL A 666 0.96 6.98 -30.23
C VAL A 666 1.16 5.84 -31.22
N ALA A 667 1.28 4.62 -30.70
CA ALA A 667 1.40 3.37 -31.45
C ALA A 667 0.19 2.45 -31.15
N GLY A 668 -1.01 2.97 -31.41
CA GLY A 668 -2.29 2.33 -31.14
C GLY A 668 -3.01 2.84 -29.88
N ARG A 669 -4.33 2.68 -29.88
CA ARG A 669 -5.25 2.95 -28.75
C ARG A 669 -6.24 1.78 -28.61
N GLY A 670 -6.70 1.42 -27.42
CA GLY A 670 -7.70 0.35 -27.28
C GLY A 670 -7.72 -0.30 -25.90
N GLU A 671 -8.51 -1.38 -25.76
CA GLU A 671 -8.49 -2.23 -24.56
C GLU A 671 -7.14 -2.94 -24.47
N VAL A 672 -6.54 -2.98 -23.27
CA VAL A 672 -5.32 -3.75 -23.01
C VAL A 672 -5.67 -5.23 -22.86
N LEU A 673 -5.04 -6.07 -23.68
CA LEU A 673 -5.08 -7.53 -23.58
C LEU A 673 -3.72 -8.01 -23.08
N ILE A 674 -3.70 -8.84 -22.04
CA ILE A 674 -2.47 -9.34 -21.41
C ILE A 674 -2.47 -10.86 -21.39
N ARG A 675 -1.39 -11.50 -21.87
CA ARG A 675 -1.15 -12.93 -21.64
C ARG A 675 0.27 -13.18 -21.16
N GLY A 676 0.51 -14.31 -20.51
CA GLY A 676 1.84 -14.68 -20.06
C GLY A 676 1.82 -15.62 -18.86
N LEU A 677 3.01 -15.91 -18.34
CA LEU A 677 3.20 -16.93 -17.31
C LEU A 677 2.60 -16.54 -15.95
N SER A 678 2.43 -15.24 -15.69
CA SER A 678 1.80 -14.71 -14.48
C SER A 678 0.28 -14.59 -14.55
N VAL A 679 -0.36 -14.83 -15.70
CA VAL A 679 -1.81 -14.68 -15.85
C VAL A 679 -2.53 -15.85 -15.18
N SER A 680 -3.53 -15.49 -14.36
CA SER A 680 -4.32 -16.41 -13.54
C SER A 680 -5.11 -17.43 -14.35
N SER A 681 -5.64 -18.45 -13.68
CA SER A 681 -6.49 -19.50 -14.29
C SER A 681 -7.98 -19.11 -14.38
N GLY A 682 -8.31 -17.83 -14.23
CA GLY A 682 -9.69 -17.34 -14.20
C GLY A 682 -10.31 -17.27 -12.79
N TYR A 683 -11.64 -17.38 -12.74
CA TYR A 683 -12.45 -17.16 -11.56
C TYR A 683 -13.05 -18.46 -11.02
N LEU A 684 -12.86 -18.70 -9.72
CA LEU A 684 -13.37 -19.87 -9.01
C LEU A 684 -14.90 -19.99 -9.17
N LYS A 685 -15.34 -21.16 -9.63
CA LYS A 685 -16.74 -21.59 -9.84
C LYS A 685 -17.53 -20.67 -10.78
N GLN A 686 -16.83 -19.94 -11.65
CA GLN A 686 -17.42 -19.01 -12.62
C GLN A 686 -16.85 -19.24 -14.04
N PRO A 687 -17.12 -20.40 -14.67
CA PRO A 687 -16.56 -20.75 -15.98
C PRO A 687 -17.06 -19.82 -17.11
N GLU A 688 -18.33 -19.40 -17.08
CA GLU A 688 -18.87 -18.46 -18.07
C GLU A 688 -18.17 -17.09 -17.99
N LYS A 689 -17.99 -16.57 -16.78
CA LYS A 689 -17.29 -15.30 -16.52
C LYS A 689 -15.80 -15.39 -16.87
N THR A 690 -15.20 -16.56 -16.67
CA THR A 690 -13.82 -16.84 -17.09
C THR A 690 -13.71 -16.84 -18.61
N ALA A 691 -14.61 -17.50 -19.34
CA ALA A 691 -14.60 -17.53 -20.80
C ALA A 691 -14.96 -16.17 -21.45
N GLU A 692 -15.65 -15.28 -20.73
CA GLU A 692 -15.92 -13.90 -21.15
C GLU A 692 -14.66 -13.01 -21.06
N GLU A 693 -13.84 -13.18 -20.02
CA GLU A 693 -12.72 -12.27 -19.71
C GLU A 693 -11.33 -12.89 -20.05
N PHE A 694 -11.24 -14.18 -20.38
CA PHE A 694 -10.02 -14.87 -20.83
C PHE A 694 -10.27 -15.62 -22.15
N ASP A 695 -9.59 -15.22 -23.23
CA ASP A 695 -9.79 -15.78 -24.57
C ASP A 695 -9.05 -17.11 -24.82
N SER A 696 -9.34 -17.74 -25.97
CA SER A 696 -8.72 -19.00 -26.40
C SER A 696 -7.26 -18.87 -26.84
N GLU A 697 -6.74 -17.64 -27.02
CA GLU A 697 -5.32 -17.35 -27.24
C GLU A 697 -4.56 -17.12 -25.91
N GLY A 698 -5.25 -17.18 -24.78
CA GLY A 698 -4.75 -16.97 -23.42
C GLY A 698 -4.68 -15.50 -22.99
N PHE A 699 -5.26 -14.55 -23.74
CA PHE A 699 -5.33 -13.15 -23.33
C PHE A 699 -6.46 -12.91 -22.33
N PHE A 700 -6.09 -12.29 -21.21
CA PHE A 700 -7.01 -11.64 -20.30
C PHE A 700 -7.41 -10.25 -20.84
N HIS A 701 -8.71 -10.01 -20.94
CA HIS A 701 -9.34 -8.75 -21.31
C HIS A 701 -9.48 -7.85 -20.07
N THR A 702 -8.57 -6.88 -19.92
CA THR A 702 -8.48 -6.08 -18.68
C THR A 702 -9.69 -5.17 -18.44
N GLY A 703 -10.40 -4.77 -19.50
CA GLY A 703 -11.40 -3.70 -19.44
C GLY A 703 -10.81 -2.29 -19.32
N ASP A 704 -9.48 -2.16 -19.22
CA ASP A 704 -8.75 -0.88 -19.18
C ASP A 704 -8.41 -0.42 -20.60
N ILE A 705 -8.64 0.86 -20.89
CA ILE A 705 -8.31 1.49 -22.17
C ILE A 705 -6.98 2.23 -22.03
N ALA A 706 -6.08 1.99 -22.98
CA ALA A 706 -4.75 2.56 -22.98
C ALA A 706 -4.30 3.02 -24.37
N VAL A 707 -3.18 3.74 -24.38
CA VAL A 707 -2.43 4.06 -25.58
C VAL A 707 -0.97 3.63 -25.40
N PHE A 708 -0.37 3.06 -26.44
CA PHE A 708 1.08 2.85 -26.45
C PHE A 708 1.78 4.14 -26.90
N THR A 709 2.84 4.53 -26.22
CA THR A 709 3.77 5.54 -26.72
C THR A 709 4.64 4.96 -27.85
N PRO A 710 5.28 5.80 -28.69
CA PRO A 710 6.14 5.31 -29.78
C PRO A 710 7.34 4.47 -29.33
N ASP A 711 7.78 4.59 -28.07
CA ASP A 711 8.81 3.75 -27.44
C ASP A 711 8.27 2.48 -26.75
N GLY A 712 6.97 2.18 -26.92
CA GLY A 712 6.32 0.96 -26.45
C GLY A 712 5.91 0.95 -24.97
N CYS A 713 6.06 2.07 -24.24
CA CYS A 713 5.46 2.22 -22.93
C CYS A 713 3.94 2.41 -23.03
N LEU A 714 3.22 2.01 -21.98
CA LEU A 714 1.78 2.15 -21.89
C LEU A 714 1.39 3.41 -21.11
N LYS A 715 0.28 4.04 -21.50
CA LYS A 715 -0.46 5.04 -20.71
C LYS A 715 -1.90 4.56 -20.59
N ILE A 716 -2.38 4.33 -19.37
CA ILE A 716 -3.81 4.11 -19.14
C ILE A 716 -4.53 5.45 -19.34
N VAL A 717 -5.59 5.45 -20.15
CA VAL A 717 -6.38 6.65 -20.46
C VAL A 717 -7.81 6.54 -19.98
N ASP A 718 -8.38 5.33 -19.90
CA ASP A 718 -9.80 5.15 -19.56
C ASP A 718 -10.17 3.72 -19.12
N ARG A 719 -11.45 3.46 -18.86
CA ARG A 719 -12.01 2.14 -18.51
C ARG A 719 -13.34 1.86 -19.20
N LEU A 720 -13.44 0.75 -19.94
CA LEU A 720 -14.64 0.33 -20.66
C LEU A 720 -15.89 0.24 -19.76
N LYS A 721 -15.73 -0.20 -18.51
CA LYS A 721 -16.84 -0.41 -17.56
C LYS A 721 -17.15 0.80 -16.66
N ASN A 722 -16.28 1.83 -16.63
CA ASN A 722 -16.42 3.03 -15.79
C ASN A 722 -16.69 4.31 -16.61
N LEU A 723 -16.87 4.17 -17.93
CA LEU A 723 -17.31 5.22 -18.84
C LEU A 723 -18.83 5.34 -18.77
N ILE A 724 -19.32 6.43 -18.17
CA ILE A 724 -20.75 6.69 -18.08
C ILE A 724 -21.20 7.55 -19.26
N LYS A 725 -22.22 7.09 -19.95
CA LYS A 725 -22.91 7.87 -20.97
C LYS A 725 -23.88 8.85 -20.30
N LEU A 726 -23.68 10.14 -20.53
CA LEU A 726 -24.62 11.18 -20.12
C LEU A 726 -25.79 11.29 -21.11
N LYS A 727 -26.82 12.04 -20.73
CA LYS A 727 -28.03 12.26 -21.53
C LYS A 727 -27.79 12.91 -22.90
N GLY A 728 -26.73 13.72 -23.04
CA GLY A 728 -26.33 14.30 -24.33
C GLY A 728 -25.73 13.27 -25.30
N GLY A 729 -25.41 12.07 -24.81
CA GLY A 729 -24.82 10.97 -25.58
C GLY A 729 -23.31 10.83 -25.41
N GLU A 730 -22.65 11.80 -24.78
CA GLU A 730 -21.21 11.79 -24.53
C GLU A 730 -20.85 10.83 -23.39
N TYR A 731 -19.66 10.21 -23.47
CA TYR A 731 -19.09 9.39 -22.41
C TYR A 731 -18.15 10.22 -21.51
N ILE A 732 -18.21 9.99 -20.20
CA ILE A 732 -17.33 10.63 -19.20
C ILE A 732 -16.59 9.60 -18.34
N ALA A 733 -15.32 9.88 -18.02
CA ALA A 733 -14.43 9.01 -17.27
C ALA A 733 -14.38 9.41 -15.78
N ILE A 734 -15.21 8.76 -14.94
CA ILE A 734 -15.36 9.11 -13.51
C ILE A 734 -14.02 9.10 -12.76
N GLU A 735 -13.18 8.07 -12.94
CA GLU A 735 -11.88 8.00 -12.27
C GLU A 735 -10.94 9.15 -12.67
N SER A 736 -11.04 9.63 -13.92
CA SER A 736 -10.26 10.77 -14.38
C SER A 736 -10.72 12.05 -13.67
N MET A 737 -12.03 12.24 -13.54
CA MET A 737 -12.62 13.37 -12.80
C MET A 737 -12.22 13.35 -11.32
N GLU A 738 -12.38 12.22 -10.62
CA GLU A 738 -12.04 12.09 -9.19
C GLU A 738 -10.56 12.35 -8.92
N LYS A 739 -9.67 11.81 -9.77
CA LYS A 739 -8.23 12.06 -9.74
C LYS A 739 -7.91 13.56 -9.83
N GLU A 740 -8.56 14.28 -10.73
CA GLU A 740 -8.36 15.74 -10.89
C GLU A 740 -8.99 16.53 -9.74
N TYR A 741 -10.20 16.20 -9.30
CA TYR A 741 -10.88 16.91 -8.22
C TYR A 741 -10.26 16.69 -6.83
N SER A 742 -9.59 15.56 -6.58
CA SER A 742 -8.89 15.25 -5.33
C SER A 742 -7.87 16.33 -4.88
N LYS A 743 -7.41 17.14 -5.83
CA LYS A 743 -6.48 18.27 -5.67
C LYS A 743 -7.09 19.48 -4.96
N CYS A 744 -8.42 19.63 -4.97
CA CYS A 744 -9.10 20.76 -4.35
C CYS A 744 -8.82 20.79 -2.84
N ILE A 745 -8.55 21.98 -2.30
CA ILE A 745 -8.16 22.16 -0.89
C ILE A 745 -9.29 21.77 0.07
N TYR A 746 -10.53 21.85 -0.38
CA TYR A 746 -11.72 21.51 0.40
C TYR A 746 -12.00 20.00 0.44
N VAL A 747 -11.31 19.18 -0.37
CA VAL A 747 -11.39 17.71 -0.31
C VAL A 747 -10.56 17.19 0.87
N ASN A 748 -11.24 16.57 1.85
CA ASN A 748 -10.54 15.80 2.88
C ASN A 748 -10.08 14.45 2.30
N ALA A 749 -8.88 14.48 1.72
CA ALA A 749 -8.27 13.26 1.20
C ALA A 749 -7.91 12.25 2.30
N VAL A 750 -7.66 12.66 3.54
CA VAL A 750 -7.26 11.74 4.63
C VAL A 750 -8.43 10.82 5.00
N ASP A 751 -9.61 11.41 5.20
CA ASP A 751 -10.75 10.70 5.79
C ASP A 751 -11.78 10.17 4.77
N GLY A 752 -11.65 10.44 3.47
CA GLY A 752 -12.43 9.73 2.43
C GLY A 752 -12.19 10.21 1.01
N GLY A 753 -12.26 11.52 0.76
CA GLY A 753 -12.01 12.13 -0.55
C GLY A 753 -13.28 12.61 -1.25
N ILE A 754 -13.39 12.35 -2.56
CA ILE A 754 -14.52 12.73 -3.41
C ILE A 754 -14.93 11.51 -4.25
N CYS A 755 -16.24 11.31 -4.41
CA CYS A 755 -16.84 10.32 -5.28
C CYS A 755 -17.70 11.05 -6.31
N CYS A 756 -17.46 10.83 -7.60
CA CYS A 756 -18.24 11.44 -8.69
C CYS A 756 -19.31 10.48 -9.17
N TYR A 757 -20.46 11.03 -9.55
CA TYR A 757 -21.62 10.29 -10.04
C TYR A 757 -22.19 10.95 -11.29
N GLY A 758 -22.62 10.13 -12.25
CA GLY A 758 -23.44 10.52 -13.39
C GLY A 758 -24.27 9.33 -13.84
N ASP A 759 -25.27 9.57 -14.66
CA ASP A 759 -26.04 8.54 -15.36
C ASP A 759 -26.65 9.09 -16.66
N GLY A 760 -27.36 8.24 -17.40
CA GLY A 760 -27.96 8.57 -18.70
C GLY A 760 -29.11 9.58 -18.66
N ASP A 761 -29.63 9.94 -17.49
CA ASP A 761 -30.67 10.98 -17.34
C ASP A 761 -30.06 12.37 -17.02
N MET A 762 -28.76 12.42 -16.71
CA MET A 762 -28.05 13.64 -16.32
C MET A 762 -27.37 14.33 -17.50
N ASP A 763 -27.52 15.66 -17.61
CA ASP A 763 -26.81 16.46 -18.60
C ASP A 763 -25.33 16.71 -18.20
N ARG A 764 -25.01 16.64 -16.90
CA ARG A 764 -23.67 16.80 -16.32
C ARG A 764 -23.57 16.08 -14.96
N PRO A 765 -22.39 15.58 -14.56
CA PRO A 765 -22.20 14.79 -13.33
C PRO A 765 -22.29 15.62 -12.05
N VAL A 766 -22.41 14.96 -10.90
CA VAL A 766 -22.37 15.53 -9.54
C VAL A 766 -21.35 14.77 -8.67
N ALA A 767 -21.12 15.23 -7.43
CA ALA A 767 -20.20 14.55 -6.52
C ALA A 767 -20.66 14.54 -5.05
N LEU A 768 -20.27 13.50 -4.33
CA LEU A 768 -20.28 13.40 -2.87
C LEU A 768 -18.85 13.63 -2.38
N MET A 769 -18.63 14.51 -1.39
CA MET A 769 -17.27 14.86 -0.94
C MET A 769 -17.16 14.91 0.59
N ILE A 770 -16.17 14.22 1.16
CA ILE A 770 -15.79 14.41 2.57
C ILE A 770 -15.11 15.78 2.72
N ALA A 771 -15.69 16.63 3.55
CA ALA A 771 -15.34 18.02 3.74
C ALA A 771 -14.03 18.20 4.54
N ASN A 772 -13.09 18.99 4.01
CA ASN A 772 -11.95 19.48 4.78
C ASN A 772 -12.41 20.64 5.69
N LEU A 773 -13.08 20.29 6.78
CA LEU A 773 -13.68 21.24 7.73
C LEU A 773 -12.70 22.32 8.24
N PRO A 774 -11.40 22.06 8.50
CA PRO A 774 -10.43 23.12 8.77
C PRO A 774 -10.35 24.21 7.70
N GLU A 775 -10.26 23.86 6.41
CA GLU A 775 -10.16 24.85 5.34
C GLU A 775 -11.51 25.52 5.03
N ILE A 776 -12.62 24.78 5.16
CA ILE A 776 -13.97 25.35 5.04
C ILE A 776 -14.21 26.37 6.17
N ARG A 777 -13.89 26.05 7.43
CA ARG A 777 -13.98 27.00 8.57
C ARG A 777 -13.07 28.22 8.36
N ASN A 778 -11.86 28.02 7.82
CA ASN A 778 -10.91 29.08 7.49
C ASN A 778 -11.38 30.01 6.35
N TRP A 779 -12.17 29.50 5.40
CA TRP A 779 -12.82 30.30 4.36
C TRP A 779 -14.09 30.98 4.89
N ALA A 780 -14.94 30.26 5.62
CA ALA A 780 -16.18 30.75 6.21
C ALA A 780 -15.95 31.96 7.11
N ALA A 781 -14.99 31.88 8.04
CA ALA A 781 -14.63 32.98 8.93
C ALA A 781 -14.14 34.24 8.18
N LYS A 782 -13.45 34.08 7.03
CA LYS A 782 -13.02 35.23 6.20
C LYS A 782 -14.17 35.91 5.46
N ASN A 783 -15.29 35.21 5.28
CA ASN A 783 -16.48 35.69 4.59
C ASN A 783 -17.65 36.00 5.56
N GLY A 784 -17.37 36.11 6.87
CA GLY A 784 -18.35 36.51 7.88
C GLY A 784 -19.32 35.39 8.32
N ILE A 785 -19.01 34.14 8.01
CA ILE A 785 -19.75 32.96 8.48
C ILE A 785 -19.02 32.42 9.72
N GLU A 786 -19.42 32.89 10.90
CA GLU A 786 -18.83 32.54 12.21
C GLU A 786 -19.71 31.52 12.97
N ASP A 787 -19.11 30.75 13.89
CA ASP A 787 -19.75 29.83 14.86
C ASP A 787 -20.77 28.79 14.31
N ALA A 788 -20.73 28.48 13.01
CA ALA A 788 -21.53 27.42 12.42
C ALA A 788 -21.01 26.00 12.75
N SER A 789 -21.92 25.05 12.99
CA SER A 789 -21.59 23.62 13.14
C SER A 789 -21.05 23.03 11.83
N ALA A 790 -20.42 21.85 11.89
CA ALA A 790 -19.91 21.18 10.70
C ALA A 790 -21.02 20.95 9.65
N ASP A 791 -22.18 20.42 10.08
CA ASP A 791 -23.32 20.16 9.19
C ASP A 791 -23.90 21.46 8.60
N ALA A 792 -23.95 22.53 9.39
CA ALA A 792 -24.42 23.83 8.95
C ALA A 792 -23.49 24.46 7.91
N LEU A 793 -22.16 24.29 8.05
CA LEU A 793 -21.18 24.70 7.04
C LEU A 793 -21.30 23.85 5.77
N CYS A 794 -21.42 22.53 5.90
CA CYS A 794 -21.57 21.62 4.77
C CYS A 794 -22.87 21.82 3.98
N SER A 795 -23.92 22.33 4.65
CA SER A 795 -25.22 22.66 4.03
C SER A 795 -25.35 24.14 3.61
N ASN A 796 -24.33 24.97 3.86
CA ASN A 796 -24.41 26.41 3.57
C ASN A 796 -24.28 26.69 2.06
N PRO A 797 -25.22 27.44 1.43
CA PRO A 797 -25.19 27.71 -0.01
C PRO A 797 -23.94 28.43 -0.52
N ASP A 798 -23.37 29.37 0.26
CA ASP A 798 -22.18 30.13 -0.13
C ASP A 798 -20.92 29.24 -0.06
N VAL A 799 -20.83 28.38 0.96
CA VAL A 799 -19.78 27.35 1.06
C VAL A 799 -19.88 26.36 -0.09
N LEU A 800 -21.08 25.85 -0.40
CA LEU A 800 -21.31 24.94 -1.53
C LEU A 800 -20.91 25.59 -2.86
N ALA A 801 -21.24 26.88 -3.05
CA ALA A 801 -20.88 27.63 -4.25
C ALA A 801 -19.37 27.82 -4.41
N GLU A 802 -18.65 28.18 -3.34
CA GLU A 802 -17.17 28.27 -3.35
C GLU A 802 -16.53 26.92 -3.64
N VAL A 803 -16.93 25.86 -2.93
CA VAL A 803 -16.33 24.53 -3.09
C VAL A 803 -16.55 24.02 -4.52
N LEU A 804 -17.75 24.18 -5.07
CA LEU A 804 -18.05 23.84 -6.47
C LEU A 804 -17.27 24.70 -7.47
N SER A 805 -17.01 25.96 -7.15
CA SER A 805 -16.19 26.87 -7.96
C SER A 805 -14.73 26.41 -8.02
N ASP A 806 -14.13 26.08 -6.87
CA ASP A 806 -12.74 25.61 -6.80
C ASP A 806 -12.57 24.20 -7.41
N LEU A 807 -13.54 23.30 -7.20
CA LEU A 807 -13.60 22.01 -7.90
C LEU A 807 -13.61 22.20 -9.42
N ARG A 808 -14.52 23.02 -9.96
CA ARG A 808 -14.57 23.33 -11.41
C ARG A 808 -13.28 23.97 -11.93
N LYS A 809 -12.59 24.74 -11.12
CA LYS A 809 -11.29 25.35 -11.44
C LYS A 809 -10.18 24.30 -11.51
N GLU A 810 -10.06 23.42 -10.52
CA GLU A 810 -9.08 22.31 -10.55
C GLU A 810 -9.39 21.33 -11.71
N GLY A 811 -10.67 21.02 -11.99
CA GLY A 811 -11.06 20.21 -13.15
C GLY A 811 -10.65 20.81 -14.50
N LYS A 812 -10.86 22.11 -14.70
CA LYS A 812 -10.37 22.84 -15.88
C LYS A 812 -8.85 22.85 -15.97
N ALA A 813 -8.15 23.03 -14.84
CA ALA A 813 -6.69 22.95 -14.79
C ALA A 813 -6.15 21.54 -15.07
N GLY A 814 -6.94 20.51 -14.75
CA GLY A 814 -6.72 19.11 -15.11
C GLY A 814 -6.98 18.75 -16.57
N GLY A 815 -7.56 19.65 -17.35
CA GLY A 815 -7.90 19.42 -18.76
C GLY A 815 -9.17 18.61 -18.99
N LEU A 816 -10.07 18.54 -17.99
CA LEU A 816 -11.41 17.97 -18.14
C LEU A 816 -12.25 18.79 -19.13
N GLY A 817 -13.03 18.10 -19.96
CA GLY A 817 -13.98 18.66 -20.90
C GLY A 817 -15.18 19.34 -20.21
N VAL A 818 -15.96 20.11 -20.97
CA VAL A 818 -17.08 20.91 -20.44
C VAL A 818 -18.14 20.04 -19.77
N ASN A 819 -18.40 18.85 -20.33
CA ASN A 819 -19.40 17.90 -19.84
C ASN A 819 -18.92 17.10 -18.61
N GLU A 820 -17.61 16.99 -18.41
CA GLU A 820 -16.99 16.39 -17.22
C GLU A 820 -17.04 17.36 -16.00
N LEU A 821 -17.41 18.63 -16.19
CA LEU A 821 -17.46 19.62 -15.10
C LEU A 821 -18.71 19.45 -14.22
N LEU A 822 -18.50 19.13 -12.94
CA LEU A 822 -19.56 18.95 -11.95
C LEU A 822 -20.67 20.03 -12.01
N ALA A 823 -21.92 19.59 -12.08
CA ALA A 823 -23.12 20.41 -11.96
C ALA A 823 -23.34 20.88 -10.52
N ALA A 824 -23.13 19.98 -9.55
CA ALA A 824 -23.29 20.21 -8.11
C ALA A 824 -22.35 19.29 -7.30
N VAL A 825 -22.19 19.61 -6.01
CA VAL A 825 -21.48 18.80 -5.01
C VAL A 825 -22.30 18.78 -3.73
N HIS A 826 -22.28 17.68 -2.99
CA HIS A 826 -22.79 17.60 -1.63
C HIS A 826 -21.63 17.32 -0.65
N LEU A 827 -21.64 18.01 0.49
CA LEU A 827 -20.56 17.99 1.47
C LEU A 827 -20.96 17.12 2.66
N ILE A 828 -20.14 16.11 2.95
CA ILE A 828 -20.30 15.21 4.08
C ILE A 828 -19.25 15.62 5.12
N THR A 829 -19.66 15.81 6.38
CA THR A 829 -18.77 16.30 7.45
C THR A 829 -17.66 15.32 7.82
N GLY A 830 -17.88 14.02 7.65
CA GLY A 830 -17.08 12.96 8.28
C GLY A 830 -17.25 12.91 9.81
N GLU A 831 -18.25 13.60 10.36
CA GLU A 831 -18.52 13.69 11.80
C GLU A 831 -19.73 12.82 12.21
N GLY A 832 -19.70 11.53 11.86
CA GLY A 832 -20.67 10.54 12.36
C GLY A 832 -20.48 10.18 13.85
N SER A 833 -21.56 9.71 14.50
CA SER A 833 -21.50 9.11 15.84
C SER A 833 -20.81 7.75 15.80
N PRO A 834 -19.93 7.39 16.76
CA PRO A 834 -19.33 6.06 16.84
C PRO A 834 -20.36 4.93 17.05
N ASP A 835 -21.61 5.25 17.43
CA ASP A 835 -22.68 4.27 17.61
C ASP A 835 -23.40 3.88 16.30
N VAL A 836 -23.11 4.57 15.19
CA VAL A 836 -23.78 4.35 13.88
C VAL A 836 -22.78 4.13 12.73
N ALA A 837 -21.53 4.55 12.90
CA ALA A 837 -20.47 4.21 11.95
C ALA A 837 -20.03 2.75 12.13
N GLU A 838 -20.38 1.88 11.17
CA GLU A 838 -19.62 0.64 10.99
C GLU A 838 -18.14 1.01 10.82
N VAL A 839 -17.28 0.39 11.63
CA VAL A 839 -15.86 0.79 11.85
C VAL A 839 -14.99 0.76 10.56
N ASN A 840 -15.54 0.27 9.45
CA ASN A 840 -14.86 0.00 8.18
C ASN A 840 -15.22 0.98 7.04
N SER A 841 -16.16 1.93 7.22
CA SER A 841 -16.49 2.93 6.19
C SER A 841 -15.99 4.34 6.54
N PRO A 842 -15.32 5.05 5.61
CA PRO A 842 -15.13 6.51 5.69
C PRO A 842 -16.37 7.34 5.30
N TRP A 843 -17.40 6.68 4.77
CA TRP A 843 -18.68 7.23 4.31
C TRP A 843 -19.81 6.88 5.27
#